data_AF-A0A420S563-F1
#
_entry.id   AF-A0A420S563-F1
#
_cell.length_a   1.000
_cell.length_b   1.000
_cell.length_c   1.000
_cell.angle_alpha   90.00
_cell.angle_beta   90.00
_cell.angle_gamma   90.00
#
_symmetry.space_group_name_H-M   'P 1'
#
loop_
_entity.id
_entity.type
_entity.pdbx_description
1 polymer ?
#
loop_
_entity_poly.entity_id
_entity_poly.type
_entity_poly.pdbx_seq_one_letter_code
_entity_poly.pdbx_strand_id
1 'polypeptide(L)'
;MGPSQSTHKSDDSHGQEFILPPFTRDVTTTKPEAKRWVEDGIVWCYAFNHAEGERCFEKAIEIDPECCLAYWGLAFALGPNYNKPWKAFDRNDLKHTTLKGLEACKNAEALASKASPVERALAGAIRHRYPKDENDTNHARSWNSAYAEAMRPVYEEFKDDLDIATLYADSLMNLTPWALWDVRTGKPAPGSKVLEIQEVLERGIAQEGGYEHIGLLHAYIHVTEMSTEPEKGLLAAEHLRKLANEAGHLAHMPSHLDILIGDYRRAISANAKAVMADEKFVSLRGGGDFYTIYRMHDYHSLIYAAMFAGQYGVSIKAVNQMEVAIPDEDLRIESPPMADWLETFRSVRPHILIRFGKWEEIIDMPLPTDQELLCVTTATIHYAKGVAYAALGNVEESAKQREMFITAKARVPPTRTQYPNKCLDVLAVAEAMLDGELEYRRGNIELAFEHLRKSIDLDDGLRYAEPWAWMQPARHAYAALLMEQGRIEEAAEVYRTDLGLNNKLFRARHHPNNVWALHGYHECAVKLGLDGEVRIVKQQLKTAMAFVDVPIESSCYFLHQELPNPDSPRTALQDQNIARLFHSYTSNISEWYDLSDSACSFGLEVPSIALDEPLLFCAVIALSSMHACKTSAPSFRKVAEFYHHRCVQFLIALDAGDELISRGVALAATCLLRSYEILDGDVDPNMHLRGAYSMASLHDVLSGIPQAGLLGVGFWNYLREDITFSLFEECPLKMNLESTPLMIQHTSDQDYLNSITLILGKIINISFKQDTDGRQWDYIKEDLKSWRNSCPRHMKPYSRLQGEITTSHLFPAIWFLQPCHAAILHYYLVAMTIVCIYTSPKSLEGLGGLDLPELESQSKEQFLENLALEICGVAFTAKVPSVLVNAFGPIAFFTQPPQVGVVRPSAQEVKNWTLDSRNLEKAVRHMHRDGLVVVEDVVPHEDIDILNKKMIEDAHTLQARGDKGPFNYNKGNIQQDAPPVSEYFSPSIFTNPIATQITTAMMGPRPKWTFCSANSAMATLPGGTPQRQPVHSDADFAHPDHPFAFVVNIPLVTTTPENGSTEIWLGTHNGFGLDAQEGAHGERASGRIREELLRQRQEISPPLQPVIKKGSIVVRDLRLWHAGMPNTTQQTRVMLAMIHFAPWFRNRMRLELGEDVKPTLENLEREGKLGLDVPVDWATREAVLEGYLNRGFGNSYDFSQEA
;
A
#
# COMPACT_ATOMS: atom_id res chain seq x y z
N MET A 1 -1.55 21.56 48.44
CA MET A 1 -0.47 21.26 49.40
C MET A 1 -0.14 19.79 49.28
N GLY A 2 1.15 19.44 49.12
CA GLY A 2 1.67 18.08 48.94
C GLY A 2 2.33 17.90 47.56
N PRO A 3 3.67 17.94 47.43
CA PRO A 3 4.39 18.09 46.16
C PRO A 3 4.72 16.75 45.50
N SER A 4 4.63 16.69 44.17
CA SER A 4 5.12 15.56 43.36
C SER A 4 6.64 15.65 43.21
N GLN A 5 7.35 14.67 43.79
CA GLN A 5 8.80 14.52 43.63
C GLN A 5 9.12 14.03 42.22
N SER A 6 9.87 14.85 41.48
CA SER A 6 10.58 14.48 40.26
C SER A 6 11.80 13.63 40.60
N THR A 7 11.84 12.38 40.16
CA THR A 7 13.07 11.58 40.17
C THR A 7 13.89 11.91 38.93
N HIS A 8 14.90 12.75 39.10
CA HIS A 8 16.03 12.82 38.18
C HIS A 8 16.74 11.46 38.13
N LYS A 9 16.88 10.89 36.94
CA LYS A 9 17.98 9.99 36.61
C LYS A 9 18.82 10.67 35.54
N SER A 10 19.98 11.13 35.97
CA SER A 10 21.12 11.51 35.14
C SER A 10 21.65 10.27 34.42
N ASP A 11 21.62 10.28 33.10
CA ASP A 11 22.41 9.38 32.28
C ASP A 11 23.28 10.25 31.35
N ASP A 12 24.56 10.38 31.72
CA ASP A 12 25.59 11.07 30.94
C ASP A 12 26.02 10.18 29.79
N SER A 13 25.34 10.29 28.65
CA SER A 13 25.93 10.04 27.34
C SER A 13 25.47 11.15 26.39
N HIS A 14 26.39 12.05 26.00
CA HIS A 14 26.10 13.23 25.18
C HIS A 14 25.78 12.86 23.72
N GLY A 15 24.59 12.31 23.46
CA GLY A 15 23.95 12.35 22.15
C GLY A 15 23.07 13.60 22.04
N GLN A 16 23.27 14.44 21.04
CA GLN A 16 22.33 15.51 20.72
C GLN A 16 20.97 14.90 20.36
N GLU A 17 19.90 15.25 21.08
CA GLU A 17 18.54 14.77 20.81
C GLU A 17 18.08 15.13 19.38
N PHE A 18 18.50 16.29 18.89
CA PHE A 18 18.30 16.78 17.53
C PHE A 18 19.62 17.23 16.90
N ILE A 19 19.82 16.93 15.62
CA ILE A 19 20.92 17.45 14.81
C ILE A 19 20.44 18.79 14.24
N LEU A 20 20.76 19.88 14.93
CA LEU A 20 20.39 21.22 14.51
C LEU A 20 21.38 21.79 13.49
N PRO A 21 20.98 22.81 12.71
CA PRO A 21 21.91 23.60 11.92
C PRO A 21 23.12 24.08 12.74
N PRO A 22 24.33 24.11 12.17
CA PRO A 22 25.49 24.64 12.86
C PRO A 22 25.28 26.14 13.12
N PHE A 23 25.33 26.52 14.40
CA PHE A 23 25.11 27.90 14.83
C PHE A 23 26.04 28.21 16.00
N THR A 24 26.60 29.42 16.03
CA THR A 24 27.32 29.89 17.20
C THR A 24 27.14 31.37 17.40
N ARG A 25 27.05 31.78 18.68
CA ARG A 25 26.97 33.17 19.07
C ARG A 25 27.80 33.41 20.34
N ASP A 26 28.37 34.60 20.46
CA ASP A 26 28.97 35.02 21.72
C ASP A 26 27.87 35.34 22.74
N VAL A 27 27.94 34.68 23.90
CA VAL A 27 26.97 34.80 25.00
C VAL A 27 27.73 35.16 26.27
N THR A 28 27.30 36.20 26.98
CA THR A 28 27.87 36.61 28.27
C THR A 28 27.48 35.63 29.37
N THR A 29 28.16 34.49 29.40
CA THR A 29 28.05 33.46 30.44
C THR A 29 29.38 32.75 30.60
N THR A 30 29.68 32.29 31.81
CA THR A 30 30.83 31.41 32.07
C THR A 30 30.47 29.93 32.00
N LYS A 31 29.19 29.58 31.73
CA LYS A 31 28.68 28.21 31.71
C LYS A 31 28.48 27.74 30.25
N PRO A 32 29.33 26.85 29.72
CA PRO A 32 29.23 26.38 28.33
C PRO A 32 27.89 25.73 28.01
N GLU A 33 27.27 25.05 28.98
CA GLU A 33 25.95 24.43 28.81
C GLU A 33 24.84 25.48 28.63
N ALA A 34 24.86 26.59 29.38
CA ALA A 34 23.90 27.68 29.21
C ALA A 34 24.06 28.35 27.84
N LYS A 35 25.31 28.57 27.39
CA LYS A 35 25.60 29.07 26.03
C LYS A 35 24.96 28.18 24.97
N ARG A 36 25.17 26.86 25.06
CA ARG A 36 24.62 25.91 24.10
C ARG A 36 23.09 25.93 24.06
N TRP A 37 22.41 25.96 25.20
CA TRP A 37 20.94 26.06 25.24
C TRP A 37 20.42 27.38 24.67
N VAL A 38 21.16 28.48 24.82
CA VAL A 38 20.83 29.76 24.15
C VAL A 38 20.99 29.63 22.64
N GLU A 39 22.08 29.02 22.16
CA GLU A 39 22.33 28.77 20.73
C GLU A 39 21.22 27.88 20.13
N ASP A 40 20.90 26.75 20.76
CA ASP A 40 19.82 25.86 20.34
C ASP A 40 18.46 26.58 20.33
N GLY A 41 18.18 27.43 21.33
CA GLY A 41 16.95 28.21 21.42
C GLY A 41 16.79 29.24 20.29
N ILE A 42 17.89 29.90 19.89
CA ILE A 42 17.91 30.81 18.74
C ILE A 42 17.63 30.04 17.45
N VAL A 43 18.27 28.89 17.25
CA VAL A 43 18.05 28.04 16.06
C VAL A 43 16.60 27.62 15.95
N TRP A 44 15.98 27.18 17.06
CA TRP A 44 14.56 26.80 17.07
C TRP A 44 13.63 27.98 16.77
N CYS A 45 13.93 29.18 17.29
CA CYS A 45 13.17 30.37 16.94
C CYS A 45 13.34 30.76 15.46
N TYR A 46 14.54 30.67 14.90
CA TYR A 46 14.76 30.86 13.47
C TYR A 46 14.07 29.79 12.63
N ALA A 47 13.88 28.58 13.14
CA ALA A 47 13.06 27.54 12.54
C ALA A 47 11.55 27.69 12.82
N PHE A 48 11.11 28.80 13.42
CA PHE A 48 9.73 29.06 13.84
C PHE A 48 9.11 28.03 14.81
N ASN A 49 9.92 27.17 15.42
CA ASN A 49 9.53 26.36 16.57
C ASN A 49 9.76 27.14 17.87
N HIS A 50 8.92 28.15 18.08
CA HIS A 50 9.03 29.06 19.22
C HIS A 50 8.82 28.34 20.58
N ALA A 51 7.99 27.30 20.62
CA ALA A 51 7.75 26.53 21.85
C ALA A 51 8.99 25.76 22.30
N GLU A 52 9.69 25.10 21.38
CA GLU A 52 10.97 24.45 21.70
C GLU A 52 12.07 25.48 22.00
N GLY A 53 12.04 26.64 21.33
CA GLY A 53 12.92 27.78 21.63
C GLY A 53 12.74 28.28 23.06
N GLU A 54 11.50 28.51 23.49
CA GLU A 54 11.13 28.87 24.87
C GLU A 54 11.71 27.87 25.87
N ARG A 55 11.51 26.57 25.66
CA ARG A 55 12.05 25.51 26.52
C ARG A 55 13.57 25.55 26.61
N CYS A 56 14.26 25.82 25.50
CA CYS A 56 15.71 25.95 25.48
C CYS A 56 16.19 27.14 26.32
N PHE A 57 15.53 28.29 26.21
CA PHE A 57 15.86 29.47 27.01
C PHE A 57 15.56 29.28 28.50
N GLU A 58 14.46 28.60 28.85
CA GLU A 58 14.18 28.24 30.25
C GLU A 58 15.28 27.36 30.85
N LYS A 59 15.75 26.34 30.11
CA LYS A 59 16.89 25.53 30.54
C LYS A 59 18.18 26.34 30.69
N ALA A 60 18.44 27.27 29.78
CA ALA A 60 19.59 28.17 29.90
C ALA A 60 19.51 29.03 31.17
N ILE A 61 18.31 29.52 31.52
CA ILE A 61 18.05 30.29 32.74
C ILE A 61 18.21 29.43 34.00
N GLU A 62 17.73 28.18 33.98
CA GLU A 62 17.91 27.23 35.09
C GLU A 62 19.41 26.97 35.37
N ILE A 63 20.20 26.85 34.31
CA ILE A 63 21.64 26.62 34.40
C ILE A 63 22.36 27.89 34.82
N ASP A 64 22.07 29.04 34.22
CA ASP A 64 22.69 30.33 34.52
C ASP A 64 21.66 31.47 34.68
N PRO A 65 21.17 31.72 35.91
CA PRO A 65 20.24 32.81 36.18
C PRO A 65 20.82 34.22 35.99
N GLU A 66 22.14 34.36 35.75
CA GLU A 66 22.76 35.65 35.43
C GLU A 66 22.92 35.86 33.90
N CYS A 67 22.49 34.91 33.07
CA CYS A 67 22.59 35.00 31.61
C CYS A 67 21.52 35.95 31.02
N CYS A 68 21.94 37.19 30.70
CA CYS A 68 21.05 38.22 30.14
C CYS A 68 20.37 37.78 28.83
N LEU A 69 21.14 37.16 27.92
CA LEU A 69 20.64 36.76 26.60
C LEU A 69 19.61 35.61 26.68
N ALA A 70 19.66 34.77 27.72
CA ALA A 70 18.65 33.71 27.92
C ALA A 70 17.28 34.31 28.25
N TYR A 71 17.22 35.34 29.11
CA TYR A 71 15.97 36.06 29.38
C TYR A 71 15.48 36.87 28.18
N TRP A 72 16.38 37.48 27.40
CA TRP A 72 16.02 38.10 26.12
C TRP A 72 15.43 37.07 25.16
N GLY A 73 16.06 35.90 25.04
CA GLY A 73 15.63 34.81 24.16
C GLY A 73 14.26 34.28 24.55
N LEU A 74 14.01 34.11 25.85
CA LEU A 74 12.68 33.75 26.35
C LEU A 74 11.62 34.79 25.96
N ALA A 75 11.94 36.09 26.12
CA ALA A 75 11.05 37.16 25.68
C ALA A 75 10.89 37.21 24.14
N PHE A 76 11.89 36.82 23.36
CA PHE A 76 11.77 36.74 21.91
C PHE A 76 10.89 35.56 21.47
N ALA A 77 11.11 34.38 22.05
CA ALA A 77 10.39 33.15 21.75
C ALA A 77 8.88 33.28 22.03
N LEU A 78 8.50 33.90 23.15
CA LEU A 78 7.11 34.12 23.55
C LEU A 78 6.36 35.13 22.66
N GLY A 79 7.09 36.05 22.02
CA GLY A 79 6.50 37.16 21.26
C GLY A 79 5.84 36.72 19.94
N PRO A 80 5.23 37.66 19.20
CA PRO A 80 4.66 37.38 17.88
C PRO A 80 5.78 37.04 16.89
N ASN A 81 5.45 36.39 15.79
CA ASN A 81 6.34 36.24 14.64
C ASN A 81 5.57 36.46 13.33
N TYR A 82 6.25 36.30 12.20
CA TYR A 82 5.70 36.54 10.86
C TYR A 82 4.39 35.78 10.59
N ASN A 83 4.25 34.57 11.15
CA ASN A 83 3.10 33.69 10.95
C ASN A 83 2.07 33.74 12.09
N LYS A 84 2.50 34.07 13.32
CA LYS A 84 1.62 34.32 14.48
C LYS A 84 1.73 35.78 14.94
N PRO A 85 1.09 36.73 14.23
CA PRO A 85 1.07 38.13 14.67
C PRO A 85 0.22 38.31 15.94
N TRP A 86 0.42 39.40 16.69
CA TRP A 86 -0.32 39.69 17.93
C TRP A 86 -1.86 39.53 17.84
N LYS A 87 -2.46 39.81 16.67
CA LYS A 87 -3.90 39.63 16.42
C LYS A 87 -4.37 38.16 16.45
N ALA A 88 -3.45 37.21 16.36
CA ALA A 88 -3.72 35.77 16.36
C ALA A 88 -3.69 35.16 17.78
N PHE A 89 -3.24 35.93 18.78
CA PHE A 89 -3.27 35.51 20.18
C PHE A 89 -4.67 35.78 20.72
N ASP A 90 -5.35 34.73 21.18
CA ASP A 90 -6.63 34.89 21.87
C ASP A 90 -6.43 35.57 23.24
N ARG A 91 -7.53 35.89 23.94
CA ARG A 91 -7.47 36.63 25.20
C ARG A 91 -6.60 35.97 26.28
N ASN A 92 -6.67 34.65 26.42
CA ASN A 92 -5.93 33.91 27.43
C ASN A 92 -4.46 33.76 27.02
N ASP A 93 -4.22 33.37 25.77
CA ASP A 93 -2.88 33.25 25.18
C ASP A 93 -2.13 34.59 25.29
N LEU A 94 -2.75 35.69 24.83
CA LEU A 94 -2.18 37.04 24.90
C LEU A 94 -1.82 37.44 26.34
N LYS A 95 -2.70 37.13 27.31
CA LYS A 95 -2.45 37.45 28.71
C LYS A 95 -1.25 36.66 29.26
N HIS A 96 -1.21 35.36 29.00
CA HIS A 96 -0.12 34.49 29.47
C HIS A 96 1.21 34.92 28.88
N THR A 97 1.27 35.05 27.55
CA THR A 97 2.44 35.51 26.79
C THR A 97 2.93 36.88 27.28
N THR A 98 2.02 37.83 27.47
CA THR A 98 2.38 39.19 27.90
C THR A 98 2.98 39.19 29.31
N LEU A 99 2.38 38.47 30.26
CA LEU A 99 2.88 38.42 31.63
C LEU A 99 4.28 37.81 31.69
N LYS A 100 4.46 36.64 31.08
CA LYS A 100 5.73 35.91 31.08
C LYS A 100 6.81 36.67 30.29
N GLY A 101 6.46 37.23 29.13
CA GLY A 101 7.36 38.04 28.31
C GLY A 101 7.81 39.33 29.01
N LEU A 102 6.92 40.03 29.71
CA LEU A 102 7.27 41.23 30.48
C LEU A 102 8.17 40.91 31.68
N GLU A 103 7.97 39.77 32.34
CA GLU A 103 8.87 39.30 33.40
C GLU A 103 10.27 38.99 32.85
N ALA A 104 10.35 38.27 31.73
CA ALA A 104 11.61 38.00 31.04
C ALA A 104 12.33 39.29 30.61
N CYS A 105 11.60 40.28 30.07
CA CYS A 105 12.16 41.60 29.74
C CYS A 105 12.77 42.30 30.96
N LYS A 106 12.06 42.33 32.10
CA LYS A 106 12.57 42.95 33.34
C LYS A 106 13.85 42.29 33.85
N ASN A 107 13.92 40.96 33.78
CA ASN A 107 15.12 40.22 34.18
C ASN A 107 16.29 40.48 33.22
N ALA A 108 16.05 40.51 31.91
CA ALA A 108 17.06 40.89 30.92
C ALA A 108 17.61 42.31 31.17
N GLU A 109 16.73 43.30 31.40
CA GLU A 109 17.10 44.68 31.72
C GLU A 109 17.94 44.79 33.01
N ALA A 110 17.56 44.04 34.05
CA ALA A 110 18.29 44.04 35.32
C ALA A 110 19.73 43.50 35.18
N LEU A 111 19.95 42.56 34.27
CA LEU A 111 21.24 41.94 33.99
C LEU A 111 22.06 42.68 32.92
N ALA A 112 21.42 43.54 32.12
CA ALA A 112 22.03 44.21 30.96
C ALA A 112 23.30 45.02 31.28
N SER A 113 23.43 45.54 32.51
CA SER A 113 24.63 46.27 32.95
C SER A 113 25.89 45.40 33.03
N LYS A 114 25.73 44.08 33.22
CA LYS A 114 26.80 43.07 33.28
C LYS A 114 27.02 42.36 31.93
N ALA A 115 26.12 42.55 30.97
CA ALA A 115 26.16 41.91 29.66
C ALA A 115 27.06 42.67 28.66
N SER A 116 27.42 41.98 27.57
CA SER A 116 28.11 42.57 26.41
C SER A 116 27.31 43.75 25.80
N PRO A 117 27.96 44.67 25.05
CA PRO A 117 27.25 45.81 24.45
C PRO A 117 26.06 45.41 23.58
N VAL A 118 26.20 44.35 22.78
CA VAL A 118 25.14 43.85 21.89
C VAL A 118 23.97 43.25 22.68
N GLU A 119 24.24 42.46 23.72
CA GLU A 119 23.20 41.89 24.59
C GLU A 119 22.43 42.97 25.34
N ARG A 120 23.13 44.01 25.82
CA ARG A 120 22.50 45.17 26.47
C ARG A 120 21.56 45.92 25.52
N ALA A 121 21.99 46.11 24.28
CA ALA A 121 21.18 46.76 23.26
C ALA A 121 19.92 45.94 22.94
N LEU A 122 20.07 44.62 22.77
CA LEU A 122 18.95 43.69 22.56
C LEU A 122 17.96 43.66 23.73
N ALA A 123 18.46 43.62 24.97
CA ALA A 123 17.64 43.67 26.18
C ALA A 123 16.84 44.99 26.28
N GLY A 124 17.44 46.11 25.87
CA GLY A 124 16.74 47.39 25.79
C GLY A 124 15.66 47.42 24.70
N ALA A 125 15.91 46.82 23.54
CA ALA A 125 14.97 46.83 22.42
C ALA A 125 13.75 45.91 22.67
N ILE A 126 13.96 44.69 23.20
CA ILE A 126 12.91 43.67 23.32
C ILE A 126 11.73 44.11 24.19
N ARG A 127 11.96 45.02 25.15
CA ARG A 127 10.91 45.61 25.98
C ARG A 127 9.80 46.27 25.17
N HIS A 128 10.13 46.82 24.00
CA HIS A 128 9.20 47.48 23.09
C HIS A 128 8.35 46.52 22.26
N ARG A 129 8.69 45.22 22.23
CA ARG A 129 7.87 44.17 21.58
C ARG A 129 6.58 43.88 22.35
N TYR A 130 6.55 44.24 23.63
CA TYR A 130 5.44 43.97 24.56
C TYR A 130 4.69 45.24 24.99
N PRO A 131 3.40 45.12 25.37
CA PRO A 131 2.63 46.23 25.95
C PRO A 131 3.25 46.80 27.23
N LYS A 132 2.75 47.95 27.68
CA LYS A 132 3.21 48.54 28.95
C LYS A 132 2.83 47.68 30.15
N ASP A 133 1.60 47.17 30.17
CA ASP A 133 1.06 46.26 31.17
C ASP A 133 -0.05 45.36 30.57
N GLU A 134 -0.52 44.37 31.35
CA GLU A 134 -1.50 43.37 30.91
C GLU A 134 -2.90 43.93 30.56
N ASN A 135 -3.19 45.19 30.90
CA ASN A 135 -4.47 45.84 30.60
C ASN A 135 -4.43 46.65 29.30
N ASP A 136 -3.24 46.85 28.72
CA ASP A 136 -3.08 47.47 27.41
C ASP A 136 -3.50 46.48 26.32
N THR A 137 -4.80 46.47 26.02
CA THR A 137 -5.44 45.54 25.07
C THR A 137 -5.52 46.10 23.66
N ASN A 138 -4.98 47.31 23.40
CA ASN A 138 -5.16 47.97 22.12
C ASN A 138 -3.85 48.46 21.52
N HIS A 139 -3.68 48.13 20.22
CA HIS A 139 -2.60 48.47 19.29
C HIS A 139 -1.42 47.48 19.15
N ALA A 140 -1.69 46.21 18.84
CA ALA A 140 -0.71 45.27 18.24
C ALA A 140 0.24 45.90 17.19
N ARG A 141 -0.29 46.80 16.35
CA ARG A 141 0.49 47.53 15.33
C ARG A 141 1.47 48.53 15.94
N SER A 142 1.13 49.15 17.07
CA SER A 142 2.02 50.11 17.74
C SER A 142 3.19 49.41 18.43
N TRP A 143 2.99 48.20 18.99
CA TRP A 143 4.08 47.42 19.61
C TRP A 143 5.09 46.93 18.57
N ASN A 144 4.64 46.37 17.44
CA ASN A 144 5.56 45.98 16.36
C ASN A 144 6.31 47.19 15.79
N SER A 145 5.63 48.33 15.62
CA SER A 145 6.30 49.57 15.19
C SER A 145 7.31 50.06 16.21
N ALA A 146 6.98 50.03 17.51
CA ALA A 146 7.88 50.44 18.57
C ALA A 146 9.12 49.54 18.65
N TYR A 147 8.95 48.22 18.50
CA TYR A 147 10.06 47.27 18.48
C TYR A 147 10.96 47.46 17.25
N ALA A 148 10.38 47.63 16.06
CA ALA A 148 11.15 47.90 14.84
C ALA A 148 11.97 49.20 14.94
N GLU A 149 11.38 50.27 15.48
CA GLU A 149 12.11 51.53 15.72
C GLU A 149 13.16 51.40 16.84
N ALA A 150 12.93 50.56 17.85
CA ALA A 150 13.92 50.29 18.89
C ALA A 150 15.09 49.42 18.38
N MET A 151 14.84 48.52 17.41
CA MET A 151 15.88 47.70 16.79
C MET A 151 16.73 48.46 15.76
N ARG A 152 16.22 49.55 15.17
CA ARG A 152 16.96 50.40 14.22
C ARG A 152 18.33 50.87 14.76
N PRO A 153 18.44 51.54 15.93
CA PRO A 153 19.74 51.93 16.47
C PRO A 153 20.63 50.74 16.84
N VAL A 154 20.04 49.60 17.23
CA VAL A 154 20.81 48.36 17.48
C VAL A 154 21.45 47.86 16.19
N TYR A 155 20.70 47.85 15.09
CA TYR A 155 21.25 47.52 13.77
C TYR A 155 22.32 48.52 13.36
N GLU A 156 22.10 49.83 13.47
CA GLU A 156 23.08 50.84 13.07
C GLU A 156 24.42 50.70 13.82
N GLU A 157 24.39 50.35 15.10
CA GLU A 157 25.57 50.15 15.94
C GLU A 157 26.28 48.81 15.66
N PHE A 158 25.53 47.71 15.51
CA PHE A 158 26.05 46.34 15.37
C PHE A 158 25.78 45.73 13.99
N LYS A 159 25.79 46.54 12.93
CA LYS A 159 25.36 46.18 11.57
C LYS A 159 26.17 45.07 10.88
N ASP A 160 27.33 44.70 11.44
CA ASP A 160 28.20 43.64 10.96
C ASP A 160 27.96 42.30 11.71
N ASP A 161 27.08 42.30 12.71
CA ASP A 161 26.56 41.08 13.36
C ASP A 161 25.37 40.55 12.55
N LEU A 162 25.51 39.32 12.00
CA LEU A 162 24.53 38.69 11.13
C LEU A 162 23.20 38.38 11.84
N ASP A 163 23.23 38.08 13.14
CA ASP A 163 22.01 37.91 13.93
C ASP A 163 21.30 39.24 14.13
N ILE A 164 22.04 40.33 14.37
CA ILE A 164 21.42 41.66 14.50
C ILE A 164 20.77 42.09 13.18
N ALA A 165 21.42 41.82 12.05
CA ALA A 165 20.81 42.03 10.73
C ALA A 165 19.53 41.20 10.56
N THR A 166 19.55 39.93 10.97
CA THR A 166 18.38 39.03 10.93
C THR A 166 17.24 39.51 11.83
N LEU A 167 17.52 39.83 13.08
CA LEU A 167 16.53 40.28 14.07
C LEU A 167 15.92 41.63 13.70
N TYR A 168 16.71 42.52 13.08
CA TYR A 168 16.20 43.78 12.55
C TYR A 168 15.28 43.55 11.35
N ALA A 169 15.69 42.71 10.40
CA ALA A 169 14.84 42.29 9.29
C ALA A 169 13.52 41.66 9.77
N ASP A 170 13.55 40.72 10.74
CA ASP A 170 12.37 40.14 11.39
C ASP A 170 11.45 41.24 11.95
N SER A 171 12.01 42.20 12.69
CA SER A 171 11.23 43.28 13.29
C SER A 171 10.45 44.11 12.25
N LEU A 172 11.06 44.36 11.09
CA LEU A 172 10.46 45.09 9.98
C LEU A 172 9.43 44.22 9.23
N MET A 173 9.70 42.93 9.03
CA MET A 173 8.76 41.99 8.40
C MET A 173 7.43 41.90 9.19
N ASN A 174 7.52 41.94 10.52
CA ASN A 174 6.37 41.91 11.43
C ASN A 174 5.48 43.18 11.38
N LEU A 175 5.85 44.23 10.64
CA LEU A 175 4.99 45.40 10.41
C LEU A 175 3.83 45.09 9.45
N THR A 176 4.07 44.21 8.47
CA THR A 176 3.12 43.83 7.42
C THR A 176 3.22 42.32 7.10
N PRO A 177 2.94 41.44 8.08
CA PRO A 177 3.03 39.99 7.89
C PRO A 177 2.14 39.53 6.73
N TRP A 178 2.68 38.68 5.84
CA TRP A 178 2.01 38.21 4.62
C TRP A 178 1.55 39.31 3.65
N ALA A 179 2.13 40.50 3.78
CA ALA A 179 1.86 41.66 2.94
C ALA A 179 3.14 42.47 2.74
N LEU A 180 4.27 41.81 2.46
CA LEU A 180 5.53 42.51 2.14
C LEU A 180 5.47 43.16 0.76
N TRP A 181 4.86 42.45 -0.20
CA TRP A 181 4.62 42.91 -1.57
C TRP A 181 3.12 42.94 -1.89
N ASP A 182 2.72 43.88 -2.73
CA ASP A 182 1.44 43.80 -3.43
C ASP A 182 1.62 42.86 -4.62
N VAL A 183 1.13 41.63 -4.49
CA VAL A 183 1.28 40.58 -5.49
C VAL A 183 0.65 40.92 -6.84
N ARG A 184 -0.32 41.86 -6.90
CA ARG A 184 -0.95 42.27 -8.17
C ARG A 184 -0.11 43.30 -8.92
N THR A 185 0.51 44.22 -8.18
CA THR A 185 1.28 45.32 -8.80
C THR A 185 2.80 45.07 -8.83
N GLY A 186 3.29 44.11 -8.04
CA GLY A 186 4.71 43.85 -7.86
C GLY A 186 5.47 44.90 -7.04
N LYS A 187 4.77 45.89 -6.47
CA LYS A 187 5.36 46.97 -5.66
C LYS A 187 5.33 46.61 -4.17
N PRO A 188 6.14 47.27 -3.32
CA PRO A 188 5.98 47.18 -1.88
C PRO A 188 4.54 47.44 -1.46
N ALA A 189 3.99 46.60 -0.58
CA ALA A 189 2.63 46.80 -0.10
C ALA A 189 2.54 48.07 0.79
N PRO A 190 1.34 48.65 0.96
CA PRO A 190 1.17 49.84 1.81
C PRO A 190 1.67 49.61 3.26
N GLY A 191 2.64 50.42 3.68
CA GLY A 191 3.24 50.34 5.02
C GLY A 191 4.35 49.30 5.17
N SER A 192 4.65 48.54 4.12
CA SER A 192 5.76 47.57 4.09
C SER A 192 7.12 48.28 4.04
N LYS A 193 8.10 47.67 4.71
CA LYS A 193 9.51 48.09 4.69
C LYS A 193 10.38 47.15 3.85
N VAL A 194 9.77 46.41 2.91
CA VAL A 194 10.44 45.33 2.18
C VAL A 194 11.74 45.73 1.48
N LEU A 195 11.85 46.94 0.93
CA LEU A 195 13.09 47.39 0.28
C LEU A 195 14.24 47.57 1.29
N GLU A 196 13.94 48.08 2.49
CA GLU A 196 14.88 48.21 3.59
C GLU A 196 15.27 46.83 4.14
N ILE A 197 14.30 45.92 4.25
CA ILE A 197 14.54 44.52 4.62
C ILE A 197 15.49 43.85 3.62
N GLN A 198 15.23 44.01 2.31
CA GLN A 198 16.09 43.48 1.26
C GLN A 198 17.52 44.00 1.36
N GLU A 199 17.69 45.32 1.54
CA GLU A 199 19.02 45.92 1.69
C GLU A 199 19.79 45.34 2.89
N VAL A 200 19.11 45.19 4.04
CA VAL A 200 19.71 44.61 5.26
C VAL A 200 20.13 43.15 5.03
N LEU A 201 19.24 42.33 4.45
CA LEU A 201 19.49 40.90 4.22
C LEU A 201 20.55 40.66 3.15
N GLU A 202 20.48 41.35 2.02
CA GLU A 202 21.46 41.23 0.93
C GLU A 202 22.86 41.65 1.40
N ARG A 203 22.95 42.72 2.21
CA ARG A 203 24.21 43.13 2.84
C ARG A 203 24.72 42.09 3.83
N GLY A 204 23.83 41.48 4.62
CA GLY A 204 24.20 40.39 5.54
C GLY A 204 24.73 39.16 4.79
N ILE A 205 24.02 38.72 3.76
CA ILE A 205 24.40 37.56 2.93
C ILE A 205 25.74 37.79 2.22
N ALA A 206 26.05 39.04 1.83
CA ALA A 206 27.32 39.38 1.19
C ALA A 206 28.55 39.38 2.12
N GLN A 207 28.35 39.29 3.44
CA GLN A 207 29.43 39.22 4.42
C GLN A 207 29.97 37.79 4.59
N GLU A 208 31.14 37.67 5.22
CA GLU A 208 31.71 36.38 5.59
C GLU A 208 30.76 35.64 6.55
N GLY A 209 30.45 34.36 6.27
CA GLY A 209 29.47 33.58 7.02
C GLY A 209 28.00 33.82 6.64
N GLY A 210 27.71 34.77 5.74
CA GLY A 210 26.34 35.15 5.36
C GLY A 210 25.55 34.00 4.71
N TYR A 211 26.21 33.16 3.91
CA TYR A 211 25.60 31.98 3.28
C TYR A 211 25.52 30.75 4.20
N GLU A 212 26.03 30.87 5.42
CA GLU A 212 25.98 29.87 6.48
C GLU A 212 24.96 30.28 7.57
N HIS A 213 24.45 31.51 7.54
CA HIS A 213 23.57 32.05 8.55
C HIS A 213 22.08 31.75 8.28
N ILE A 214 21.55 30.72 8.95
CA ILE A 214 20.18 30.21 8.73
C ILE A 214 19.08 31.27 8.80
N GLY A 215 19.19 32.23 9.72
CA GLY A 215 18.17 33.27 9.90
C GLY A 215 18.12 34.27 8.75
N LEU A 216 19.28 34.59 8.14
CA LEU A 216 19.35 35.50 6.99
C LEU A 216 18.74 34.83 5.75
N LEU A 217 19.13 33.58 5.51
CA LEU A 217 18.66 32.81 4.37
C LEU A 217 17.16 32.56 4.46
N HIS A 218 16.65 32.19 5.64
CA HIS A 218 15.24 31.99 5.90
C HIS A 218 14.43 33.28 5.63
N ALA A 219 14.81 34.40 6.27
CA ALA A 219 14.11 35.66 6.08
C ALA A 219 14.12 36.13 4.61
N TYR A 220 15.23 35.93 3.90
CA TYR A 220 15.36 36.33 2.50
C TYR A 220 14.45 35.52 1.56
N ILE A 221 14.21 34.23 1.84
CA ILE A 221 13.24 33.43 1.10
C ILE A 221 11.83 34.02 1.25
N HIS A 222 11.38 34.30 2.48
CA HIS A 222 10.08 34.93 2.72
C HIS A 222 9.94 36.31 2.07
N VAL A 223 11.02 37.08 2.04
CA VAL A 223 11.03 38.40 1.38
C VAL A 223 10.90 38.28 -0.13
N THR A 224 11.44 37.22 -0.74
CA THR A 224 11.48 37.05 -2.20
C THR A 224 10.29 36.29 -2.77
N GLU A 225 9.64 35.40 -2.00
CA GLU A 225 8.54 34.54 -2.48
C GLU A 225 7.33 35.32 -3.04
N MET A 226 6.97 36.45 -2.42
CA MET A 226 5.83 37.27 -2.85
C MET A 226 6.18 38.29 -3.95
N SER A 227 7.46 38.37 -4.33
CA SER A 227 7.95 39.36 -5.30
C SER A 227 7.63 38.96 -6.74
N THR A 228 7.96 39.84 -7.70
CA THR A 228 7.91 39.50 -9.12
C THR A 228 9.09 38.66 -9.59
N GLU A 229 10.09 38.44 -8.75
CA GLU A 229 11.36 37.77 -9.08
C GLU A 229 11.75 36.77 -7.97
N PRO A 230 10.92 35.73 -7.68
CA PRO A 230 11.26 34.71 -6.68
C PRO A 230 12.59 34.00 -6.97
N GLU A 231 13.06 34.03 -8.22
CA GLU A 231 14.33 33.45 -8.65
C GLU A 231 15.54 34.07 -7.93
N LYS A 232 15.43 35.31 -7.41
CA LYS A 232 16.49 35.96 -6.62
C LYS A 232 16.83 35.22 -5.33
N GLY A 233 15.88 34.48 -4.76
CA GLY A 233 16.07 33.71 -3.54
C GLY A 233 16.71 32.33 -3.72
N LEU A 234 16.88 31.84 -4.97
CA LEU A 234 17.25 30.44 -5.22
C LEU A 234 18.63 30.05 -4.67
N LEU A 235 19.60 30.96 -4.72
CA LEU A 235 20.92 30.69 -4.13
C LEU A 235 20.82 30.57 -2.61
N ALA A 236 20.07 31.46 -1.95
CA ALA A 236 19.83 31.37 -0.51
C ALA A 236 19.10 30.06 -0.14
N ALA A 237 18.10 29.67 -0.93
CA ALA A 237 17.38 28.41 -0.75
C ALA A 237 18.27 27.17 -0.91
N GLU A 238 19.23 27.17 -1.85
CA GLU A 238 20.18 26.07 -2.03
C GLU A 238 21.15 25.95 -0.84
N HIS A 239 21.58 27.07 -0.26
CA HIS A 239 22.41 27.07 0.95
C HIS A 239 21.60 26.62 2.18
N LEU A 240 20.41 27.17 2.39
CA LEU A 240 19.57 26.82 3.55
C LEU A 240 19.22 25.32 3.56
N ARG A 241 18.93 24.74 2.38
CA ARG A 241 18.63 23.31 2.23
C ARG A 241 19.74 22.39 2.74
N LYS A 242 20.99 22.83 2.71
CA LYS A 242 22.15 22.06 3.20
C LYS A 242 22.36 22.21 4.71
N LEU A 243 21.83 23.27 5.29
CA LEU A 243 22.04 23.64 6.70
C LEU A 243 20.90 23.18 7.60
N ALA A 244 19.67 23.08 7.06
CA ALA A 244 18.44 22.87 7.83
C ALA A 244 18.45 21.66 8.79
N ASN A 245 19.18 20.59 8.45
CA ASN A 245 19.28 19.35 9.24
C ASN A 245 17.90 18.86 9.73
N GLU A 246 17.72 18.69 11.05
CA GLU A 246 16.46 18.21 11.67
C GLU A 246 15.51 19.33 12.13
N ALA A 247 15.69 20.57 11.63
CA ALA A 247 14.71 21.63 11.80
C ALA A 247 13.70 21.60 10.62
N GLY A 248 12.52 21.00 10.86
CA GLY A 248 11.50 20.72 9.83
C GLY A 248 11.18 21.93 8.95
N HIS A 249 10.74 23.02 9.57
CA HIS A 249 10.39 24.23 8.84
C HIS A 249 11.55 24.79 7.98
N LEU A 250 12.79 24.82 8.49
CA LEU A 250 13.94 25.28 7.69
C LEU A 250 14.22 24.36 6.49
N ALA A 251 13.96 23.06 6.63
CA ALA A 251 14.13 22.09 5.55
C ALA A 251 13.03 22.26 4.48
N HIS A 252 11.85 22.71 4.91
CA HIS A 252 10.71 23.05 4.07
C HIS A 252 10.92 24.36 3.29
N MET A 253 11.45 25.41 3.92
CA MET A 253 11.52 26.79 3.37
C MET A 253 11.97 26.91 1.90
N PRO A 254 13.00 26.18 1.41
CA PRO A 254 13.37 26.22 0.00
C PRO A 254 12.22 25.88 -0.97
N SER A 255 11.24 25.09 -0.54
CA SER A 255 10.12 24.63 -1.36
C SER A 255 9.15 25.74 -1.78
N HIS A 256 9.05 26.82 -0.99
CA HIS A 256 8.27 28.02 -1.33
C HIS A 256 8.66 28.57 -2.71
N LEU A 257 9.98 28.68 -2.95
CA LEU A 257 10.50 29.14 -4.25
C LEU A 257 10.39 28.06 -5.31
N ASP A 258 10.70 26.79 -4.95
CA ASP A 258 10.61 25.65 -5.88
C ASP A 258 9.22 25.55 -6.52
N ILE A 259 8.14 25.70 -5.74
CA ILE A 259 6.76 25.69 -6.23
C ILE A 259 6.50 26.85 -7.19
N LEU A 260 6.94 28.06 -6.84
CA LEU A 260 6.73 29.26 -7.66
C LEU A 260 7.48 29.22 -8.99
N ILE A 261 8.64 28.56 -9.06
CA ILE A 261 9.41 28.38 -10.30
C ILE A 261 9.06 27.09 -11.04
N GLY A 262 8.20 26.24 -10.46
CA GLY A 262 7.74 25.01 -11.10
C GLY A 262 8.72 23.85 -10.99
N ASP A 263 9.63 23.85 -10.02
CA ASP A 263 10.47 22.70 -9.67
C ASP A 263 9.78 21.86 -8.59
N TYR A 264 8.62 21.30 -8.94
CA TYR A 264 7.82 20.48 -8.01
C TYR A 264 8.61 19.28 -7.47
N ARG A 265 9.62 18.80 -8.19
CA ARG A 265 10.44 17.66 -7.76
C ARG A 265 11.36 18.03 -6.59
N ARG A 266 11.98 19.20 -6.61
CA ARG A 266 12.73 19.73 -5.47
C ARG A 266 11.81 20.07 -4.30
N ALA A 267 10.62 20.61 -4.58
CA ALA A 267 9.62 20.88 -3.55
C ALA A 267 9.20 19.60 -2.82
N ILE A 268 8.87 18.52 -3.54
CA ILE A 268 8.57 17.20 -2.96
C ILE A 268 9.73 16.72 -2.09
N SER A 269 10.97 16.82 -2.57
CA SER A 269 12.13 16.36 -1.81
C SER A 269 12.42 17.18 -0.55
N ALA A 270 12.21 18.51 -0.56
CA ALA A 270 12.39 19.35 0.63
C ALA A 270 11.34 19.01 1.68
N ASN A 271 10.08 19.00 1.26
CA ASN A 271 8.94 18.73 2.12
C ASN A 271 8.97 17.32 2.73
N ALA A 272 9.36 16.29 1.96
CA ALA A 272 9.51 14.95 2.50
C ALA A 272 10.56 14.88 3.62
N LYS A 273 11.66 15.63 3.51
CA LYS A 273 12.68 15.72 4.57
C LYS A 273 12.17 16.51 5.78
N ALA A 274 11.44 17.58 5.54
CA ALA A 274 10.83 18.40 6.59
C ALA A 274 9.84 17.58 7.43
N VAL A 275 8.94 16.85 6.76
CA VAL A 275 8.02 15.89 7.39
C VAL A 275 8.77 14.84 8.22
N MET A 276 9.86 14.26 7.69
CA MET A 276 10.66 13.29 8.46
C MET A 276 11.27 13.90 9.73
N ALA A 277 11.77 15.14 9.66
CA ALA A 277 12.30 15.86 10.81
C ALA A 277 11.21 16.17 11.85
N ASP A 278 10.02 16.56 11.39
CA ASP A 278 8.88 16.86 12.25
C ASP A 278 8.30 15.63 12.94
N GLU A 279 8.21 14.50 12.26
CA GLU A 279 7.79 13.24 12.89
C GLU A 279 8.79 12.81 13.97
N LYS A 280 10.10 13.01 13.75
CA LYS A 280 11.10 12.84 14.80
C LYS A 280 10.85 13.80 15.97
N PHE A 281 10.61 15.08 15.70
CA PHE A 281 10.31 16.07 16.75
C PHE A 281 9.15 15.62 17.64
N VAL A 282 8.04 15.19 17.02
CA VAL A 282 6.82 14.79 17.74
C VAL A 282 7.01 13.52 18.53
N SER A 283 7.78 12.56 18.00
CA SER A 283 8.10 11.33 18.73
C SER A 283 8.83 11.61 20.06
N LEU A 284 9.56 12.74 20.14
CA LEU A 284 10.35 13.14 21.30
C LEU A 284 9.70 14.22 22.18
N ARG A 285 8.82 15.06 21.61
CA ARG A 285 8.23 16.24 22.28
C ARG A 285 6.70 16.20 22.41
N GLY A 286 6.03 15.33 21.65
CA GLY A 286 4.60 15.38 21.45
C GLY A 286 4.17 16.43 20.43
N GLY A 287 2.86 16.50 20.19
CA GLY A 287 2.21 17.51 19.37
C GLY A 287 1.17 18.29 20.16
N GLY A 288 0.25 18.98 19.46
CA GLY A 288 -0.89 19.68 20.07
C GLY A 288 -0.62 21.13 20.46
N ASP A 289 0.58 21.66 20.17
CA ASP A 289 0.88 23.09 20.27
C ASP A 289 0.76 23.80 18.91
N PHE A 290 1.05 25.11 18.88
CA PHE A 290 1.01 25.90 17.65
C PHE A 290 2.03 25.42 16.60
N TYR A 291 3.11 24.73 16.98
CA TYR A 291 4.08 24.18 16.02
C TYR A 291 3.45 23.11 15.12
N THR A 292 2.39 22.44 15.59
CA THR A 292 1.59 21.50 14.78
C THR A 292 1.11 22.13 13.47
N ILE A 293 0.82 23.44 13.42
CA ILE A 293 0.39 24.13 12.19
C ILE A 293 1.52 24.12 11.13
N TYR A 294 2.77 24.34 11.54
CA TYR A 294 3.93 24.30 10.63
C TYR A 294 4.14 22.91 10.08
N ARG A 295 4.05 21.89 10.94
CA ARG A 295 4.13 20.49 10.50
C ARG A 295 3.07 20.17 9.45
N MET A 296 1.83 20.60 9.67
CA MET A 296 0.74 20.33 8.74
C MET A 296 0.89 21.12 7.44
N HIS A 297 1.51 22.30 7.49
CA HIS A 297 1.89 23.06 6.32
C HIS A 297 2.96 22.34 5.48
N ASP A 298 3.96 21.71 6.12
CA ASP A 298 4.98 20.91 5.42
C ASP A 298 4.35 19.69 4.70
N TYR A 299 3.40 19.00 5.35
CA TYR A 299 2.59 17.96 4.70
C TYR A 299 1.75 18.52 3.54
N HIS A 300 1.09 19.66 3.74
CA HIS A 300 0.23 20.26 2.72
C HIS A 300 1.02 20.68 1.47
N SER A 301 2.20 21.27 1.65
CA SER A 301 3.09 21.65 0.53
C SER A 301 3.67 20.42 -0.18
N LEU A 302 4.00 19.34 0.54
CA LEU A 302 4.33 18.04 -0.06
C LEU A 302 3.23 17.56 -1.00
N ILE A 303 1.99 17.52 -0.51
CA ILE A 303 0.81 17.06 -1.26
C ILE A 303 0.58 17.97 -2.47
N TYR A 304 0.66 19.29 -2.29
CA TYR A 304 0.44 20.25 -3.36
C TYR A 304 1.45 20.06 -4.50
N ALA A 305 2.75 19.97 -4.19
CA ALA A 305 3.79 19.73 -5.18
C ALA A 305 3.61 18.37 -5.87
N ALA A 306 3.23 17.32 -5.13
CA ALA A 306 2.94 16.00 -5.69
C ALA A 306 1.74 16.01 -6.65
N MET A 307 0.66 16.72 -6.32
CA MET A 307 -0.49 16.89 -7.20
C MET A 307 -0.10 17.57 -8.52
N PHE A 308 0.74 18.60 -8.48
CA PHE A 308 1.20 19.35 -9.67
C PHE A 308 2.25 18.60 -10.49
N ALA A 309 2.96 17.66 -9.85
CA ALA A 309 3.89 16.73 -10.51
C ALA A 309 3.20 15.46 -11.03
N GLY A 310 1.89 15.29 -10.81
CA GLY A 310 1.14 14.08 -11.18
C GLY A 310 1.58 12.82 -10.42
N GLN A 311 1.94 12.97 -9.14
CA GLN A 311 2.33 11.87 -8.25
C GLN A 311 1.20 11.54 -7.26
N TYR A 312 0.29 10.66 -7.68
CA TYR A 312 -0.84 10.20 -6.87
C TYR A 312 -0.37 9.43 -5.63
N GLY A 313 0.62 8.54 -5.79
CA GLY A 313 1.11 7.70 -4.70
C GLY A 313 1.73 8.52 -3.57
N VAL A 314 2.50 9.55 -3.91
CA VAL A 314 3.08 10.49 -2.93
C VAL A 314 1.97 11.29 -2.25
N SER A 315 1.01 11.82 -3.02
CA SER A 315 -0.10 12.62 -2.48
C SER A 315 -0.94 11.83 -1.47
N ILE A 316 -1.34 10.59 -1.80
CA ILE A 316 -2.15 9.76 -0.92
C ILE A 316 -1.37 9.27 0.30
N LYS A 317 -0.08 8.95 0.15
CA LYS A 317 0.75 8.60 1.31
C LYS A 317 0.84 9.75 2.30
N ALA A 318 1.14 10.96 1.81
CA ALA A 318 1.28 12.14 2.66
C ALA A 318 -0.04 12.54 3.34
N VAL A 319 -1.18 12.49 2.64
CA VAL A 319 -2.48 12.83 3.26
C VAL A 319 -2.90 11.82 4.33
N ASN A 320 -2.58 10.52 4.15
CA ASN A 320 -2.84 9.50 5.17
C ASN A 320 -2.07 9.82 6.46
N GLN A 321 -0.80 10.23 6.33
CA GLN A 321 0.04 10.60 7.48
C GLN A 321 -0.43 11.90 8.13
N MET A 322 -0.76 12.92 7.31
CA MET A 322 -1.25 14.21 7.78
C MET A 322 -2.56 14.07 8.57
N GLU A 323 -3.50 13.23 8.11
CA GLU A 323 -4.74 12.98 8.85
C GLU A 323 -4.46 12.34 10.21
N VAL A 324 -3.57 11.34 10.30
CA VAL A 324 -3.16 10.73 11.57
C VAL A 324 -2.48 11.74 12.51
N ALA A 325 -1.71 12.66 11.95
CA ALA A 325 -0.98 13.68 12.69
C ALA A 325 -1.87 14.80 13.26
N ILE A 326 -3.16 14.83 12.92
CA ILE A 326 -4.17 15.76 13.46
C ILE A 326 -5.25 14.93 14.16
N PRO A 327 -4.99 14.50 15.40
CA PRO A 327 -6.00 13.82 16.19
C PRO A 327 -7.13 14.79 16.56
N ASP A 328 -8.28 14.18 16.85
CA ASP A 328 -9.53 14.88 17.14
C ASP A 328 -9.45 15.68 18.46
N GLU A 329 -8.56 15.26 19.36
CA GLU A 329 -8.21 15.92 20.62
C GLU A 329 -7.54 17.28 20.39
N ASP A 330 -6.62 17.37 19.42
CA ASP A 330 -5.91 18.62 19.11
C ASP A 330 -6.88 19.68 18.59
N LEU A 331 -7.84 19.27 17.75
CA LEU A 331 -8.88 20.17 17.24
C LEU A 331 -9.82 20.70 18.31
N ARG A 332 -9.95 20.00 19.46
CA ARG A 332 -10.82 20.40 20.57
C ARG A 332 -10.15 21.36 21.56
N ILE A 333 -8.88 21.72 21.36
CA ILE A 333 -8.20 22.74 22.15
C ILE A 333 -8.82 24.11 21.86
N GLU A 334 -9.40 24.75 22.89
CA GLU A 334 -10.10 26.03 22.79
C GLU A 334 -9.17 27.26 22.82
N SER A 335 -7.98 27.13 23.42
CA SER A 335 -7.01 28.22 23.54
C SER A 335 -5.57 27.69 23.45
N PRO A 336 -4.83 28.01 22.37
CA PRO A 336 -5.34 28.68 21.16
C PRO A 336 -6.45 27.85 20.49
N PRO A 337 -7.39 28.47 19.75
CA PRO A 337 -8.51 27.76 19.13
C PRO A 337 -8.03 26.90 17.96
N MET A 338 -7.49 25.72 18.24
CA MET A 338 -6.74 24.91 17.26
C MET A 338 -7.60 24.46 16.09
N ALA A 339 -8.90 24.23 16.31
CA ALA A 339 -9.86 23.96 15.24
C ALA A 339 -9.85 25.04 14.13
N ASP A 340 -9.69 26.32 14.50
CA ASP A 340 -9.67 27.44 13.56
C ASP A 340 -8.45 27.42 12.62
N TRP A 341 -7.38 26.73 13.02
CA TRP A 341 -6.10 26.70 12.28
C TRP A 341 -5.84 25.35 11.60
N LEU A 342 -6.26 24.24 12.21
CA LEU A 342 -5.86 22.90 11.78
C LEU A 342 -6.91 22.14 10.96
N GLU A 343 -8.20 22.42 11.14
CA GLU A 343 -9.25 21.59 10.55
C GLU A 343 -9.21 21.54 9.03
N THR A 344 -8.76 22.62 8.38
CA THR A 344 -8.66 22.67 6.92
C THR A 344 -7.72 21.61 6.35
N PHE A 345 -6.68 21.18 7.08
CA PHE A 345 -5.77 20.14 6.61
C PHE A 345 -6.45 18.77 6.53
N ARG A 346 -7.49 18.51 7.34
CA ARG A 346 -8.34 17.31 7.26
C ARG A 346 -9.23 17.28 6.00
N SER A 347 -9.33 18.39 5.27
CA SER A 347 -10.14 18.50 4.05
C SER A 347 -9.38 18.28 2.73
N VAL A 348 -8.09 17.93 2.81
CA VAL A 348 -7.20 17.84 1.65
C VAL A 348 -7.46 16.60 0.77
N ARG A 349 -7.83 15.45 1.36
CA ARG A 349 -8.07 14.19 0.62
C ARG A 349 -9.05 14.34 -0.55
N PRO A 350 -10.23 14.96 -0.38
CA PRO A 350 -11.14 15.24 -1.48
C PRO A 350 -10.48 15.91 -2.70
N HIS A 351 -9.58 16.88 -2.50
CA HIS A 351 -8.90 17.57 -3.59
C HIS A 351 -7.95 16.67 -4.37
N ILE A 352 -7.24 15.77 -3.68
CA ILE A 352 -6.37 14.77 -4.32
C ILE A 352 -7.22 13.87 -5.22
N LEU A 353 -8.30 13.31 -4.68
CA LEU A 353 -9.15 12.39 -5.44
C LEU A 353 -9.79 13.07 -6.66
N ILE A 354 -10.21 14.34 -6.55
CA ILE A 354 -10.74 15.11 -7.68
C ILE A 354 -9.66 15.26 -8.76
N ARG A 355 -8.44 15.66 -8.37
CA ARG A 355 -7.35 15.89 -9.31
C ARG A 355 -7.03 14.65 -10.15
N PHE A 356 -7.07 13.49 -9.52
CA PHE A 356 -6.71 12.21 -10.14
C PHE A 356 -7.92 11.40 -10.64
N GLY A 357 -9.11 12.00 -10.68
CA GLY A 357 -10.30 11.39 -11.25
C GLY A 357 -10.81 10.15 -10.53
N LYS A 358 -10.60 10.06 -9.20
CA LYS A 358 -11.02 8.93 -8.36
C LYS A 358 -12.49 9.06 -7.93
N TRP A 359 -13.39 9.11 -8.90
CA TRP A 359 -14.79 9.48 -8.70
C TRP A 359 -15.54 8.52 -7.77
N GLU A 360 -15.34 7.23 -7.94
CA GLU A 360 -15.97 6.18 -7.16
C GLU A 360 -15.50 6.26 -5.70
N GLU A 361 -14.20 6.45 -5.46
CA GLU A 361 -13.64 6.64 -4.10
C GLU A 361 -14.23 7.89 -3.40
N ILE A 362 -14.51 8.97 -4.15
CA ILE A 362 -15.16 10.16 -3.60
C ILE A 362 -16.60 9.87 -3.21
N ILE A 363 -17.35 9.16 -4.06
CA ILE A 363 -18.75 8.81 -3.81
C ILE A 363 -18.87 7.96 -2.55
N ASP A 364 -17.98 6.99 -2.38
CA ASP A 364 -17.94 6.09 -1.24
C ASP A 364 -17.35 6.72 0.03
N MET A 365 -16.74 7.91 -0.08
CA MET A 365 -16.10 8.58 1.06
C MET A 365 -17.12 8.83 2.19
N PRO A 366 -16.89 8.30 3.41
CA PRO A 366 -17.77 8.56 4.53
C PRO A 366 -17.68 10.02 4.98
N LEU A 367 -18.78 10.55 5.49
CA LEU A 367 -18.75 11.83 6.20
C LEU A 367 -18.11 11.64 7.59
N PRO A 368 -17.46 12.68 8.15
CA PRO A 368 -16.94 12.62 9.51
C PRO A 368 -18.07 12.37 10.53
N THR A 369 -17.74 11.68 11.63
CA THR A 369 -18.70 11.43 12.72
C THR A 369 -19.10 12.73 13.41
N ASP A 370 -18.13 13.60 13.72
CA ASP A 370 -18.34 14.91 14.33
C ASP A 370 -18.30 16.00 13.26
N GLN A 371 -19.44 16.23 12.60
CA GLN A 371 -19.57 17.22 11.53
C GLN A 371 -19.59 18.67 12.03
N GLU A 372 -19.78 18.89 13.33
CA GLU A 372 -19.69 20.23 13.93
C GLU A 372 -18.22 20.63 14.11
N LEU A 373 -17.39 19.71 14.62
CA LEU A 373 -15.95 19.91 14.71
C LEU A 373 -15.28 19.98 13.34
N LEU A 374 -15.66 19.06 12.43
CA LEU A 374 -15.10 18.89 11.09
C LEU A 374 -16.01 19.51 10.01
N CYS A 375 -16.44 20.75 10.25
CA CYS A 375 -17.41 21.46 9.41
C CYS A 375 -16.89 21.82 8.01
N VAL A 376 -15.63 22.27 7.88
CA VAL A 376 -14.98 22.57 6.59
C VAL A 376 -14.75 21.28 5.82
N THR A 377 -14.30 20.23 6.51
CA THR A 377 -14.09 18.90 5.92
C THR A 377 -15.41 18.34 5.36
N THR A 378 -16.49 18.42 6.14
CA THR A 378 -17.83 17.97 5.73
C THR A 378 -18.33 18.71 4.49
N ALA A 379 -18.18 20.04 4.45
CA ALA A 379 -18.54 20.83 3.27
C ALA A 379 -17.70 20.41 2.05
N THR A 380 -16.38 20.25 2.22
CA THR A 380 -15.48 19.88 1.13
C THR A 380 -15.78 18.49 0.55
N ILE A 381 -16.20 17.53 1.39
CA ILE A 381 -16.63 16.20 0.92
C ILE A 381 -17.91 16.29 0.08
N HIS A 382 -18.91 17.06 0.50
CA HIS A 382 -20.12 17.26 -0.30
C HIS A 382 -19.82 17.95 -1.64
N TYR A 383 -18.93 18.94 -1.64
CA TYR A 383 -18.43 19.56 -2.87
C TYR A 383 -17.83 18.49 -3.81
N ALA A 384 -16.91 17.67 -3.28
CA ALA A 384 -16.24 16.65 -4.07
C ALA A 384 -17.22 15.60 -4.61
N LYS A 385 -18.18 15.14 -3.80
CA LYS A 385 -19.23 14.23 -4.25
C LYS A 385 -20.10 14.84 -5.35
N GLY A 386 -20.45 16.13 -5.22
CA GLY A 386 -21.19 16.85 -6.25
C GLY A 386 -20.44 16.90 -7.58
N VAL A 387 -19.13 17.19 -7.52
CA VAL A 387 -18.23 17.19 -8.68
C VAL A 387 -18.10 15.78 -9.28
N ALA A 388 -17.92 14.73 -8.46
CA ALA A 388 -17.81 13.36 -8.92
C ALA A 388 -19.09 12.87 -9.62
N TYR A 389 -20.27 13.14 -9.06
CA TYR A 389 -21.53 12.79 -9.71
C TYR A 389 -21.74 13.57 -11.01
N ALA A 390 -21.36 14.85 -11.08
CA ALA A 390 -21.38 15.61 -12.33
C ALA A 390 -20.42 14.99 -13.36
N ALA A 391 -19.20 14.66 -12.96
CA ALA A 391 -18.20 14.02 -13.81
C ALA A 391 -18.73 12.71 -14.43
N LEU A 392 -19.46 11.91 -13.66
CA LEU A 392 -20.07 10.65 -14.08
C LEU A 392 -21.41 10.81 -14.83
N GLY A 393 -21.91 12.03 -15.01
CA GLY A 393 -23.17 12.30 -15.72
C GLY A 393 -24.43 12.11 -14.86
N ASN A 394 -24.29 11.87 -13.55
CA ASN A 394 -25.41 11.76 -12.63
C ASN A 394 -25.82 13.15 -12.11
N VAL A 395 -26.53 13.90 -12.95
CA VAL A 395 -26.95 15.28 -12.69
C VAL A 395 -27.87 15.40 -11.46
N GLU A 396 -28.74 14.42 -11.23
CA GLU A 396 -29.68 14.46 -10.10
C GLU A 396 -28.96 14.35 -8.76
N GLU A 397 -28.06 13.37 -8.61
CA GLU A 397 -27.28 13.20 -7.38
C GLU A 397 -26.28 14.35 -7.18
N SER A 398 -25.68 14.87 -8.26
CA SER A 398 -24.85 16.07 -8.19
C SER A 398 -25.61 17.28 -7.63
N ALA A 399 -26.85 17.50 -8.10
CA ALA A 399 -27.70 18.56 -7.58
C ALA A 399 -28.08 18.36 -6.10
N LYS A 400 -28.31 17.12 -5.65
CA LYS A 400 -28.55 16.81 -4.23
C LYS A 400 -27.30 17.13 -3.39
N GLN A 401 -26.12 16.73 -3.84
CA GLN A 401 -24.87 17.01 -3.14
C GLN A 401 -24.56 18.51 -3.09
N ARG A 402 -24.94 19.27 -4.12
CA ARG A 402 -24.84 20.74 -4.11
C ARG A 402 -25.67 21.37 -2.99
N GLU A 403 -26.91 20.94 -2.79
CA GLU A 403 -27.74 21.45 -1.69
C GLU A 403 -27.19 21.04 -0.31
N MET A 404 -26.65 19.83 -0.20
CA MET A 404 -25.95 19.37 1.01
C MET A 404 -24.68 20.19 1.29
N PHE A 405 -23.92 20.52 0.24
CA PHE A 405 -22.75 21.40 0.32
C PHE A 405 -23.12 22.79 0.85
N ILE A 406 -24.18 23.42 0.31
CA ILE A 406 -24.64 24.73 0.78
C ILE A 406 -25.05 24.67 2.26
N THR A 407 -25.76 23.61 2.64
CA THR A 407 -26.17 23.38 4.03
C THR A 407 -24.98 23.19 4.97
N ALA A 408 -23.97 22.42 4.55
CA ALA A 408 -22.75 22.19 5.32
C ALA A 408 -21.89 23.46 5.44
N LYS A 409 -21.71 24.19 4.32
CA LYS A 409 -20.98 25.47 4.27
C LYS A 409 -21.56 26.51 5.24
N ALA A 410 -22.88 26.56 5.41
CA ALA A 410 -23.54 27.46 6.35
C ALA A 410 -23.18 27.20 7.82
N ARG A 411 -22.64 26.02 8.16
CA ARG A 411 -22.18 25.67 9.52
C ARG A 411 -20.74 26.13 9.80
N VAL A 412 -19.97 26.47 8.77
CA VAL A 412 -18.56 26.86 8.91
C VAL A 412 -18.48 28.25 9.54
N PRO A 413 -17.87 28.40 10.74
CA PRO A 413 -17.80 29.70 11.38
C PRO A 413 -16.79 30.61 10.67
N PRO A 414 -16.99 31.94 10.69
CA PRO A 414 -16.07 32.90 10.06
C PRO A 414 -14.64 32.91 10.63
N THR A 415 -14.43 32.23 11.75
CA THR A 415 -13.14 32.06 12.43
C THR A 415 -12.28 30.96 11.82
N ARG A 416 -12.85 29.98 11.09
CA ARG A 416 -12.07 28.94 10.42
C ARG A 416 -11.19 29.55 9.34
N THR A 417 -9.90 29.25 9.41
CA THR A 417 -8.90 29.78 8.50
C THR A 417 -8.12 28.68 7.79
N GLN A 418 -7.88 28.93 6.51
CA GLN A 418 -6.77 28.34 5.78
C GLN A 418 -5.78 29.47 5.56
N TYR A 419 -4.96 29.69 6.60
CA TYR A 419 -4.23 30.92 6.80
C TYR A 419 -3.40 31.32 5.56
N PRO A 420 -3.45 32.59 5.12
CA PRO A 420 -4.13 33.73 5.74
C PRO A 420 -5.61 33.89 5.35
N ASN A 421 -6.19 33.02 4.51
CA ASN A 421 -7.57 33.11 3.99
C ASN A 421 -8.61 32.53 4.96
N LYS A 422 -9.87 32.96 4.83
CA LYS A 422 -10.97 32.31 5.55
C LYS A 422 -11.43 31.08 4.78
N CYS A 423 -11.80 30.00 5.46
CA CYS A 423 -12.32 28.81 4.80
C CYS A 423 -13.60 29.11 4.01
N LEU A 424 -14.43 30.06 4.46
CA LEU A 424 -15.62 30.51 3.71
C LEU A 424 -15.30 31.10 2.34
N ASP A 425 -14.17 31.81 2.20
CA ASP A 425 -13.73 32.39 0.92
C ASP A 425 -13.24 31.27 -0.02
N VAL A 426 -12.52 30.28 0.51
CA VAL A 426 -12.08 29.09 -0.25
C VAL A 426 -13.28 28.25 -0.70
N LEU A 427 -14.26 28.03 0.17
CA LEU A 427 -15.52 27.34 -0.17
C LEU A 427 -16.40 28.14 -1.14
N ALA A 428 -16.16 29.44 -1.34
CA ALA A 428 -16.83 30.19 -2.41
C ALA A 428 -16.29 29.82 -3.80
N VAL A 429 -14.99 29.50 -3.90
CA VAL A 429 -14.38 28.95 -5.13
C VAL A 429 -15.01 27.59 -5.46
N ALA A 430 -15.12 26.72 -4.45
CA ALA A 430 -15.73 25.39 -4.57
C ALA A 430 -17.21 25.46 -5.02
N GLU A 431 -17.99 26.39 -4.46
CA GLU A 431 -19.39 26.60 -4.85
C GLU A 431 -19.51 26.95 -6.34
N ALA A 432 -18.75 27.95 -6.79
CA ALA A 432 -18.78 28.37 -8.19
C ALA A 432 -18.25 27.29 -9.14
N MET A 433 -17.27 26.49 -8.70
CA MET A 433 -16.76 25.35 -9.46
C MET A 433 -17.84 24.27 -9.63
N LEU A 434 -18.51 23.87 -8.54
CA LEU A 434 -19.56 22.87 -8.56
C LEU A 434 -20.77 23.32 -9.39
N ASP A 435 -21.15 24.60 -9.30
CA ASP A 435 -22.20 25.18 -10.14
C ASP A 435 -21.84 25.05 -11.63
N GLY A 436 -20.59 25.36 -11.98
CA GLY A 436 -20.07 25.24 -13.34
C GLY A 436 -20.15 23.80 -13.87
N GLU A 437 -19.62 22.84 -13.12
CA GLU A 437 -19.64 21.42 -13.48
C GLU A 437 -21.07 20.88 -13.64
N LEU A 438 -21.96 21.23 -12.71
CA LEU A 438 -23.36 20.79 -12.74
C LEU A 438 -24.11 21.37 -13.95
N GLU A 439 -24.01 22.68 -14.19
CA GLU A 439 -24.70 23.33 -15.31
C GLU A 439 -24.15 22.86 -16.66
N TYR A 440 -22.86 22.54 -16.75
CA TYR A 440 -22.28 21.98 -17.97
C TYR A 440 -22.95 20.65 -18.32
N ARG A 441 -23.12 19.77 -17.33
CA ARG A 441 -23.77 18.45 -17.49
C ARG A 441 -25.27 18.51 -17.67
N ARG A 442 -25.91 19.63 -17.30
CA ARG A 442 -27.31 19.94 -17.67
C ARG A 442 -27.46 20.40 -19.12
N GLY A 443 -26.35 20.64 -19.83
CA GLY A 443 -26.34 21.20 -21.18
C GLY A 443 -26.43 22.73 -21.23
N ASN A 444 -26.35 23.42 -20.09
CA ASN A 444 -26.42 24.88 -20.00
C ASN A 444 -25.02 25.49 -20.16
N ILE A 445 -24.40 25.27 -21.32
CA ILE A 445 -22.95 25.49 -21.56
C ILE A 445 -22.47 26.91 -21.22
N GLU A 446 -23.15 27.96 -21.66
CA GLU A 446 -22.69 29.34 -21.39
C GLU A 446 -22.84 29.74 -19.91
N LEU A 447 -23.88 29.25 -19.24
CA LEU A 447 -24.07 29.46 -17.80
C LEU A 447 -22.98 28.74 -17.00
N ALA A 448 -22.64 27.51 -17.40
CA ALA A 448 -21.53 26.77 -16.82
C ALA A 448 -20.21 27.55 -16.91
N PHE A 449 -19.91 28.11 -18.09
CA PHE A 449 -18.73 28.94 -18.29
C PHE A 449 -18.76 30.27 -17.51
N GLU A 450 -19.93 30.85 -17.25
CA GLU A 450 -20.07 32.00 -16.35
C GLU A 450 -19.67 31.62 -14.91
N HIS A 451 -20.16 30.49 -14.40
CA HIS A 451 -19.81 29.98 -13.08
C HIS A 451 -18.32 29.63 -12.96
N LEU A 452 -17.73 28.98 -13.97
CA LEU A 452 -16.30 28.64 -13.95
C LEU A 452 -15.40 29.89 -14.02
N ARG A 453 -15.78 30.92 -14.79
CA ARG A 453 -15.07 32.22 -14.75
C ARG A 453 -15.18 32.88 -13.38
N LYS A 454 -16.36 32.84 -12.74
CA LYS A 454 -16.53 33.32 -11.37
C LYS A 454 -15.65 32.54 -10.37
N SER A 455 -15.51 31.23 -10.54
CA SER A 455 -14.60 30.41 -9.72
C SER A 455 -13.14 30.87 -9.87
N ILE A 456 -12.71 31.15 -11.11
CA ILE A 456 -11.38 31.71 -11.40
C ILE A 456 -11.18 33.08 -10.75
N ASP A 457 -12.15 33.99 -10.85
CA ASP A 457 -12.07 35.32 -10.26
C ASP A 457 -11.98 35.28 -8.73
N LEU A 458 -12.69 34.32 -8.11
CA LEU A 458 -12.64 34.08 -6.66
C LEU A 458 -11.27 33.51 -6.25
N ASP A 459 -10.74 32.53 -6.98
CA ASP A 459 -9.42 31.93 -6.73
C ASP A 459 -8.30 32.98 -6.84
N ASP A 460 -8.26 33.73 -7.96
CA ASP A 460 -7.33 34.84 -8.18
C ASP A 460 -7.54 35.99 -7.16
N GLY A 461 -8.71 36.04 -6.53
CA GLY A 461 -9.10 36.97 -5.47
C GLY A 461 -8.56 36.62 -4.09
N LEU A 462 -8.22 35.36 -3.83
CA LEU A 462 -7.69 34.92 -2.55
C LEU A 462 -6.34 35.59 -2.24
N ARG A 463 -6.06 35.83 -0.95
CA ARG A 463 -4.76 36.34 -0.53
C ARG A 463 -3.68 35.31 -0.82
N TYR A 464 -2.48 35.79 -1.13
CA TYR A 464 -1.32 34.93 -1.32
C TYR A 464 -1.11 34.06 -0.08
N ALA A 465 -0.90 32.78 -0.33
CA ALA A 465 -0.61 31.73 0.63
C ALA A 465 0.40 30.80 -0.06
N GLU A 466 1.23 30.15 0.74
CA GLU A 466 2.11 29.08 0.27
C GLU A 466 1.68 27.77 0.97
N PRO A 467 1.48 26.67 0.22
CA PRO A 467 1.04 26.71 -1.17
C PRO A 467 -0.32 27.45 -1.29
N TRP A 468 -0.81 27.67 -2.51
CA TRP A 468 -2.08 28.37 -2.72
C TRP A 468 -3.24 27.70 -1.98
N ALA A 469 -4.14 28.52 -1.43
CA ALA A 469 -5.24 28.02 -0.61
C ALA A 469 -6.21 27.12 -1.39
N TRP A 470 -6.45 27.42 -2.67
CA TRP A 470 -7.23 26.53 -3.54
C TRP A 470 -6.29 25.51 -4.22
N MET A 471 -6.48 24.22 -3.95
CA MET A 471 -5.51 23.17 -4.30
C MET A 471 -5.46 22.80 -5.80
N GLN A 472 -6.46 23.19 -6.59
CA GLN A 472 -6.53 22.87 -8.02
C GLN A 472 -6.97 24.10 -8.80
N PRO A 473 -6.13 24.70 -9.67
CA PRO A 473 -6.50 25.92 -10.37
C PRO A 473 -7.82 25.74 -11.13
N ALA A 474 -8.81 26.59 -10.84
CA ALA A 474 -10.14 26.52 -11.44
C ALA A 474 -10.09 26.64 -12.99
N ARG A 475 -9.04 27.32 -13.48
CA ARG A 475 -8.70 27.46 -14.90
C ARG A 475 -8.59 26.13 -15.64
N HIS A 476 -8.16 25.06 -14.97
CA HIS A 476 -7.96 23.76 -15.63
C HIS A 476 -9.28 23.13 -16.07
N ALA A 477 -10.30 23.16 -15.22
CA ALA A 477 -11.64 22.67 -15.55
C ALA A 477 -12.26 23.51 -16.67
N TYR A 478 -12.19 24.84 -16.54
CA TYR A 478 -12.68 25.76 -17.57
C TYR A 478 -12.05 25.52 -18.94
N ALA A 479 -10.71 25.42 -19.00
CA ALA A 479 -10.00 25.19 -20.25
C ALA A 479 -10.28 23.81 -20.86
N ALA A 480 -10.38 22.77 -20.04
CA ALA A 480 -10.70 21.42 -20.52
C ALA A 480 -12.11 21.37 -21.15
N LEU A 481 -13.10 21.97 -20.49
CA LEU A 481 -14.47 22.02 -21.01
C LEU A 481 -14.61 22.95 -22.23
N LEU A 482 -13.80 24.02 -22.32
CA LEU A 482 -13.68 24.80 -23.56
C LEU A 482 -13.15 23.95 -24.73
N MET A 483 -12.11 23.14 -24.49
CA MET A 483 -11.59 22.22 -25.51
C MET A 483 -12.64 21.20 -25.97
N GLU A 484 -13.40 20.64 -25.02
CA GLU A 484 -14.49 19.70 -25.30
C GLU A 484 -15.55 20.32 -26.23
N GLN A 485 -15.89 21.60 -26.01
CA GLN A 485 -16.79 22.38 -26.87
C GLN A 485 -16.14 22.91 -28.16
N GLY A 486 -14.91 22.52 -28.46
CA GLY A 486 -14.18 22.95 -29.66
C GLY A 486 -13.69 24.40 -29.63
N ARG A 487 -13.75 25.10 -28.48
CA ARG A 487 -13.28 26.48 -28.28
C ARG A 487 -11.76 26.50 -28.00
N ILE A 488 -10.98 25.99 -28.95
CA ILE A 488 -9.55 25.65 -28.75
C ILE A 488 -8.70 26.90 -28.48
N GLU A 489 -8.93 28.01 -29.18
CA GLU A 489 -8.17 29.25 -28.99
C GLU A 489 -8.35 29.84 -27.58
N GLU A 490 -9.57 29.76 -27.05
CA GLU A 490 -9.88 30.23 -25.70
C GLU A 490 -9.22 29.33 -24.65
N ALA A 491 -9.31 28.01 -24.83
CA ALA A 491 -8.64 27.06 -23.94
C ALA A 491 -7.12 27.25 -23.94
N ALA A 492 -6.51 27.44 -25.12
CA ALA A 492 -5.08 27.72 -25.26
C ALA A 492 -4.67 28.94 -24.45
N GLU A 493 -5.47 30.01 -24.50
CA GLU A 493 -5.20 31.24 -23.77
C GLU A 493 -5.34 31.08 -22.25
N VAL A 494 -6.29 30.27 -21.79
CA VAL A 494 -6.44 29.95 -20.36
C VAL A 494 -5.22 29.18 -19.84
N TYR A 495 -4.76 28.14 -20.54
CA TYR A 495 -3.55 27.41 -20.13
C TYR A 495 -2.28 28.27 -20.23
N ARG A 496 -2.16 29.11 -21.28
CA ARG A 496 -1.04 30.06 -21.42
C ARG A 496 -0.98 31.03 -20.23
N THR A 497 -2.14 31.46 -19.73
CA THR A 497 -2.27 32.32 -18.56
C THR A 497 -1.85 31.60 -17.28
N ASP A 498 -2.33 30.37 -17.09
CA ASP A 498 -2.00 29.53 -15.92
C ASP A 498 -0.48 29.25 -15.83
N LEU A 499 0.14 28.88 -16.95
CA LEU A 499 1.58 28.61 -17.06
C LEU A 499 2.45 29.89 -16.97
N GLY A 500 1.86 31.09 -16.92
CA GLY A 500 2.59 32.36 -16.87
C GLY A 500 3.23 32.78 -18.20
N LEU A 501 2.82 32.19 -19.33
CA LEU A 501 3.45 32.39 -20.64
C LEU A 501 2.99 33.68 -21.37
N ASN A 502 1.92 34.34 -20.90
CA ASN A 502 1.39 35.58 -21.49
C ASN A 502 1.36 36.79 -20.52
N ASN A 503 1.85 36.62 -19.28
CA ASN A 503 1.89 37.66 -18.25
C ASN A 503 0.53 38.34 -17.93
N LYS A 504 -0.60 37.70 -18.22
CA LYS A 504 -1.94 38.23 -17.87
C LYS A 504 -2.27 38.06 -16.39
N LEU A 505 -1.73 37.00 -15.80
CA LEU A 505 -1.84 36.71 -14.38
C LEU A 505 -0.59 37.22 -13.67
N PHE A 506 -0.72 37.60 -12.41
CA PHE A 506 0.41 38.10 -11.63
C PHE A 506 1.34 36.96 -11.19
N ARG A 507 2.64 37.24 -11.03
CA ARG A 507 3.71 36.23 -10.90
C ARG A 507 3.45 35.18 -9.82
N ALA A 508 2.91 35.62 -8.68
CA ALA A 508 2.60 34.76 -7.53
C ALA A 508 1.43 33.79 -7.78
N ARG A 509 0.83 33.76 -8.98
CA ARG A 509 -0.24 32.85 -9.40
C ARG A 509 0.10 32.08 -10.68
N HIS A 510 1.36 32.15 -11.13
CA HIS A 510 1.82 31.32 -12.23
C HIS A 510 2.08 29.90 -11.73
N HIS A 511 1.76 28.91 -12.56
CA HIS A 511 2.01 27.50 -12.32
C HIS A 511 2.97 26.94 -13.38
N PRO A 512 4.21 27.47 -13.48
CA PRO A 512 5.18 26.99 -14.47
C PRO A 512 5.43 25.49 -14.30
N ASN A 513 5.64 24.80 -15.42
CA ASN A 513 5.86 23.35 -15.47
C ASN A 513 4.77 22.47 -14.84
N ASN A 514 3.59 23.01 -14.53
CA ASN A 514 2.46 22.22 -14.05
C ASN A 514 2.07 21.21 -15.13
N VAL A 515 2.19 19.92 -14.80
CA VAL A 515 2.09 18.84 -15.77
C VAL A 515 0.73 18.81 -16.48
N TRP A 516 -0.34 19.15 -15.75
CA TRP A 516 -1.72 19.15 -16.25
C TRP A 516 -1.96 20.31 -17.24
N ALA A 517 -1.46 21.50 -16.92
CA ALA A 517 -1.58 22.66 -17.79
C ALA A 517 -0.67 22.54 -19.02
N LEU A 518 0.54 21.97 -18.87
CA LEU A 518 1.43 21.64 -19.98
C LEU A 518 0.77 20.67 -20.96
N HIS A 519 0.08 19.63 -20.45
CA HIS A 519 -0.64 18.67 -21.28
C HIS A 519 -1.75 19.35 -22.10
N GLY A 520 -2.64 20.08 -21.43
CA GLY A 520 -3.76 20.76 -22.07
C GLY A 520 -3.31 21.84 -23.07
N TYR A 521 -2.26 22.59 -22.73
CA TYR A 521 -1.69 23.58 -23.63
C TYR A 521 -1.02 22.96 -24.86
N HIS A 522 -0.28 21.85 -24.67
CA HIS A 522 0.34 21.14 -25.78
C HIS A 522 -0.72 20.62 -26.77
N GLU A 523 -1.83 20.04 -26.28
CA GLU A 523 -2.94 19.62 -27.12
C GLU A 523 -3.55 20.79 -27.91
N CYS A 524 -3.82 21.91 -27.24
CA CYS A 524 -4.31 23.12 -27.89
C CYS A 524 -3.35 23.60 -28.98
N ALA A 525 -2.05 23.71 -28.67
CA ALA A 525 -1.03 24.17 -29.59
C ALA A 525 -0.90 23.26 -30.83
N VAL A 526 -1.03 21.94 -30.66
CA VAL A 526 -1.07 20.99 -31.78
C VAL A 526 -2.30 21.20 -32.65
N LYS A 527 -3.49 21.32 -32.05
CA LYS A 527 -4.75 21.55 -32.79
C LYS A 527 -4.75 22.88 -33.55
N LEU A 528 -4.07 23.90 -33.02
CA LEU A 528 -3.94 25.23 -33.62
C LEU A 528 -2.78 25.36 -34.62
N GLY A 529 -1.92 24.34 -34.77
CA GLY A 529 -0.75 24.39 -35.67
C GLY A 529 0.36 25.36 -35.21
N LEU A 530 0.53 25.55 -33.90
CA LEU A 530 1.53 26.47 -33.32
C LEU A 530 2.90 25.78 -33.17
N ASP A 531 3.53 25.41 -34.28
CA ASP A 531 4.74 24.55 -34.32
C ASP A 531 5.89 24.98 -33.40
N GLY A 532 6.10 26.30 -33.24
CA GLY A 532 7.14 26.85 -32.36
C GLY A 532 6.86 26.55 -30.88
N GLU A 533 5.63 26.79 -30.45
CA GLU A 533 5.17 26.54 -29.08
C GLU A 533 5.09 25.04 -28.79
N VAL A 534 4.57 24.25 -29.75
CA VAL A 534 4.50 22.79 -29.65
C VAL A 534 5.87 22.22 -29.31
N ARG A 535 6.95 22.64 -29.98
CA ARG A 535 8.30 22.13 -29.68
C ARG A 535 8.77 22.43 -28.26
N ILE A 536 8.53 23.65 -27.77
CA ILE A 536 8.98 24.09 -26.44
C ILE A 536 8.17 23.36 -25.35
N VAL A 537 6.85 23.42 -25.45
CA VAL A 537 5.94 22.83 -24.46
C VAL A 537 6.07 21.32 -24.44
N LYS A 538 6.23 20.67 -25.60
CA LYS A 538 6.47 19.21 -25.68
C LYS A 538 7.73 18.79 -24.92
N GLN A 539 8.79 19.59 -24.97
CA GLN A 539 10.02 19.28 -24.25
C GLN A 539 9.84 19.42 -22.74
N GLN A 540 9.15 20.47 -22.29
CA GLN A 540 8.80 20.65 -20.87
C GLN A 540 7.88 19.52 -20.38
N LEU A 541 6.83 19.22 -21.14
CA LEU A 541 5.88 18.15 -20.86
C LEU A 541 6.58 16.79 -20.79
N LYS A 542 7.48 16.49 -21.72
CA LYS A 542 8.26 15.24 -21.69
C LYS A 542 9.06 15.10 -20.39
N THR A 543 9.66 16.18 -19.90
CA THR A 543 10.39 16.17 -18.62
C THR A 543 9.44 16.01 -17.44
N ALA A 544 8.30 16.71 -17.42
CA ALA A 544 7.32 16.60 -16.35
C ALA A 544 6.69 15.19 -16.29
N MET A 545 6.32 14.62 -17.45
CA MET A 545 5.74 13.28 -17.59
C MET A 545 6.66 12.15 -17.13
N ALA A 546 7.98 12.34 -17.13
CA ALA A 546 8.92 11.31 -16.71
C ALA A 546 8.81 10.94 -15.20
N PHE A 547 8.14 11.78 -14.40
CA PHE A 547 8.04 11.62 -12.95
C PHE A 547 6.60 11.38 -12.48
N VAL A 548 5.66 11.25 -13.41
CA VAL A 548 4.26 10.94 -13.13
C VAL A 548 4.11 9.46 -12.83
N ASP A 549 3.31 9.11 -11.83
CA ASP A 549 3.05 7.73 -11.41
C ASP A 549 1.69 7.19 -11.86
N VAL A 550 0.82 8.04 -12.42
CA VAL A 550 -0.46 7.69 -13.02
C VAL A 550 -0.63 8.33 -14.40
N PRO A 551 -1.04 7.59 -15.45
CA PRO A 551 -1.16 8.15 -16.80
C PRO A 551 -2.02 9.42 -16.86
N ILE A 552 -1.43 10.51 -17.35
CA ILE A 552 -2.13 11.77 -17.62
C ILE A 552 -2.52 11.77 -19.09
N GLU A 553 -3.80 11.45 -19.34
CA GLU A 553 -4.39 11.40 -20.68
C GLU A 553 -5.17 12.67 -21.02
N SER A 554 -5.44 13.51 -20.03
CA SER A 554 -6.13 14.78 -20.18
C SER A 554 -5.62 15.78 -19.14
N SER A 555 -5.79 17.06 -19.43
CA SER A 555 -5.52 18.14 -18.46
C SER A 555 -6.54 18.19 -17.32
N CYS A 556 -7.67 17.49 -17.46
CA CYS A 556 -8.71 17.35 -16.45
C CYS A 556 -9.62 16.13 -16.75
N TYR A 557 -9.84 15.24 -15.77
CA TYR A 557 -10.62 14.00 -15.93
C TYR A 557 -12.16 14.21 -16.04
N PHE A 558 -12.63 15.44 -16.27
CA PHE A 558 -14.05 15.78 -16.47
C PHE A 558 -14.53 15.59 -17.92
N LEU A 559 -13.87 14.79 -18.75
CA LEU A 559 -14.37 14.50 -20.10
C LEU A 559 -15.22 13.23 -20.06
N HIS A 560 -16.53 13.34 -20.33
CA HIS A 560 -17.42 12.19 -20.49
C HIS A 560 -17.54 11.88 -21.99
N GLN A 561 -17.12 10.69 -22.42
CA GLN A 561 -17.47 10.19 -23.75
C GLN A 561 -18.79 9.43 -23.63
N GLU A 562 -19.89 9.98 -24.17
CA GLU A 562 -21.12 9.20 -24.38
C GLU A 562 -20.79 7.98 -25.26
N LEU A 563 -21.10 6.78 -24.77
CA LEU A 563 -20.81 5.54 -25.48
C LEU A 563 -21.84 5.28 -26.59
N PRO A 564 -21.43 4.81 -27.79
CA PRO A 564 -22.34 4.63 -28.91
C PRO A 564 -23.45 3.58 -28.66
N ASN A 565 -24.68 3.86 -29.11
CA ASN A 565 -25.82 2.93 -28.95
C ASN A 565 -25.61 1.61 -29.75
N PRO A 566 -25.68 0.44 -29.10
CA PRO A 566 -25.51 -0.87 -29.75
C PRO A 566 -26.67 -1.35 -30.63
N ASP A 567 -27.86 -0.75 -30.53
CA ASP A 567 -29.04 -1.18 -31.32
C ASP A 567 -28.81 -1.01 -32.85
N SER A 568 -27.77 -0.27 -33.25
CA SER A 568 -27.34 -0.12 -34.64
C SER A 568 -25.82 -0.31 -34.77
N PRO A 569 -25.32 -1.57 -34.86
CA PRO A 569 -23.89 -1.88 -34.84
C PRO A 569 -23.04 -1.09 -35.85
N ARG A 570 -23.54 -0.94 -37.10
CA ARG A 570 -22.84 -0.16 -38.14
C ARG A 570 -22.65 1.31 -37.80
N THR A 571 -23.60 1.89 -37.06
CA THR A 571 -23.51 3.27 -36.59
C THR A 571 -22.54 3.36 -35.41
N ALA A 572 -22.62 2.42 -34.46
CA ALA A 572 -21.69 2.35 -33.33
C ALA A 572 -20.22 2.21 -33.78
N LEU A 573 -19.96 1.45 -34.85
CA LEU A 573 -18.65 1.29 -35.46
C LEU A 573 -18.09 2.54 -36.15
N GLN A 574 -18.84 3.64 -36.24
CA GLN A 574 -18.29 4.93 -36.67
C GLN A 574 -17.41 5.55 -35.58
N ASP A 575 -17.60 5.17 -34.31
CA ASP A 575 -16.69 5.52 -33.23
C ASP A 575 -15.37 4.75 -33.33
N GLN A 576 -14.25 5.47 -33.24
CA GLN A 576 -12.93 4.87 -33.44
C GLN A 576 -12.52 3.91 -32.33
N ASN A 577 -12.96 4.14 -31.08
CA ASN A 577 -12.64 3.24 -29.98
C ASN A 577 -13.42 1.94 -30.12
N ILE A 578 -14.72 2.02 -30.45
CA ILE A 578 -15.54 0.83 -30.73
C ILE A 578 -15.01 0.06 -31.95
N ALA A 579 -14.63 0.75 -33.03
CA ALA A 579 -14.03 0.11 -34.20
C ALA A 579 -12.69 -0.60 -33.88
N ARG A 580 -11.83 0.00 -33.02
CA ARG A 580 -10.58 -0.64 -32.58
C ARG A 580 -10.84 -1.87 -31.71
N LEU A 581 -11.83 -1.82 -30.83
CA LEU A 581 -12.23 -2.97 -30.00
C LEU A 581 -12.77 -4.10 -30.87
N PHE A 582 -13.64 -3.79 -31.85
CA PHE A 582 -14.11 -4.75 -32.83
C PHE A 582 -12.97 -5.33 -33.68
N HIS A 583 -12.00 -4.51 -34.07
CA HIS A 583 -10.81 -4.99 -34.77
C HIS A 583 -9.94 -5.90 -33.89
N SER A 584 -9.75 -5.55 -32.62
CA SER A 584 -9.04 -6.38 -31.64
C SER A 584 -9.70 -7.74 -31.48
N TYR A 585 -11.04 -7.81 -31.52
CA TYR A 585 -11.73 -9.08 -31.55
C TYR A 585 -11.28 -9.93 -32.74
N THR A 586 -11.46 -9.40 -33.95
CA THR A 586 -11.19 -10.12 -35.22
C THR A 586 -9.73 -10.52 -35.42
N SER A 587 -8.79 -9.80 -34.81
CA SER A 587 -7.36 -10.01 -35.03
C SER A 587 -6.69 -10.81 -33.93
N ASN A 588 -7.22 -10.80 -32.71
CA ASN A 588 -6.53 -11.36 -31.55
C ASN A 588 -7.39 -12.33 -30.73
N ILE A 589 -8.69 -12.04 -30.53
CA ILE A 589 -9.54 -12.77 -29.58
C ILE A 589 -10.29 -13.90 -30.28
N SER A 590 -10.75 -13.71 -31.52
CA SER A 590 -11.48 -14.74 -32.27
C SER A 590 -10.67 -16.03 -32.44
N GLU A 591 -9.35 -15.91 -32.59
CA GLU A 591 -8.43 -17.06 -32.69
C GLU A 591 -8.48 -18.00 -31.48
N TRP A 592 -8.92 -17.52 -30.31
CA TRP A 592 -9.05 -18.35 -29.10
C TRP A 592 -10.11 -19.43 -29.27
N TYR A 593 -11.17 -19.12 -30.04
CA TYR A 593 -12.32 -19.99 -30.27
C TYR A 593 -12.18 -20.86 -31.54
N ASP A 594 -11.39 -20.38 -32.51
CA ASP A 594 -11.21 -21.06 -33.81
C ASP A 594 -10.19 -22.20 -33.78
N LEU A 595 -9.51 -22.44 -32.64
CA LEU A 595 -8.47 -23.45 -32.52
C LEU A 595 -8.94 -24.87 -32.91
N SER A 596 -10.22 -25.15 -32.70
CA SER A 596 -10.87 -26.43 -33.04
C SER A 596 -11.86 -26.34 -34.20
N ASP A 597 -11.80 -25.27 -34.99
CA ASP A 597 -12.66 -25.05 -36.14
C ASP A 597 -11.85 -24.71 -37.40
N SER A 598 -11.84 -25.64 -38.36
CA SER A 598 -11.17 -25.44 -39.64
C SER A 598 -11.79 -24.34 -40.52
N ALA A 599 -13.04 -23.94 -40.25
CA ALA A 599 -13.73 -22.87 -40.97
C ALA A 599 -13.54 -21.48 -40.34
N CYS A 600 -12.90 -21.39 -39.16
CA CYS A 600 -12.70 -20.16 -38.40
C CYS A 600 -13.99 -19.34 -38.20
N SER A 601 -15.06 -19.99 -37.76
CA SER A 601 -16.40 -19.39 -37.67
C SER A 601 -16.47 -18.22 -36.68
N PHE A 602 -15.69 -18.22 -35.59
CA PHE A 602 -15.63 -17.08 -34.66
C PHE A 602 -14.81 -15.91 -35.23
N GLY A 603 -13.87 -16.17 -36.14
CA GLY A 603 -13.09 -15.14 -36.85
C GLY A 603 -13.76 -14.60 -38.12
N LEU A 604 -14.62 -15.39 -38.77
CA LEU A 604 -15.22 -15.03 -40.06
C LEU A 604 -16.73 -14.83 -39.99
N GLU A 605 -17.47 -15.77 -39.40
CA GLU A 605 -18.94 -15.74 -39.37
C GLU A 605 -19.46 -14.81 -38.26
N VAL A 606 -18.94 -14.91 -37.03
CA VAL A 606 -19.37 -14.07 -35.89
C VAL A 606 -19.22 -12.57 -36.16
N PRO A 607 -18.07 -12.05 -36.66
CA PRO A 607 -17.93 -10.63 -36.98
C PRO A 607 -18.88 -10.22 -38.10
N SER A 608 -19.09 -11.09 -39.10
CA SER A 608 -20.02 -10.80 -40.20
C SER A 608 -21.45 -10.63 -39.70
N ILE A 609 -21.90 -11.49 -38.78
CA ILE A 609 -23.23 -11.39 -38.18
C ILE A 609 -23.31 -10.17 -37.24
N ALA A 610 -22.28 -9.93 -36.43
CA ALA A 610 -22.22 -8.82 -35.48
C ALA A 610 -22.28 -7.42 -36.13
N LEU A 611 -22.03 -7.30 -37.44
CA LEU A 611 -22.24 -6.05 -38.17
C LEU A 611 -23.72 -5.67 -38.29
N ASP A 612 -24.62 -6.64 -38.21
CA ASP A 612 -26.06 -6.43 -38.42
C ASP A 612 -26.92 -6.91 -37.23
N GLU A 613 -26.35 -7.70 -36.31
CA GLU A 613 -27.06 -8.29 -35.16
C GLU A 613 -26.56 -7.73 -33.81
N PRO A 614 -27.38 -6.94 -33.09
CA PRO A 614 -26.99 -6.28 -31.83
C PRO A 614 -26.53 -7.24 -30.73
N LEU A 615 -27.10 -8.45 -30.64
CA LEU A 615 -26.74 -9.43 -29.61
C LEU A 615 -25.26 -9.82 -29.69
N LEU A 616 -24.79 -10.25 -30.87
CA LEU A 616 -23.38 -10.60 -31.05
C LEU A 616 -22.47 -9.38 -31.02
N PHE A 617 -22.93 -8.23 -31.53
CA PHE A 617 -22.16 -6.99 -31.45
C PHE A 617 -21.81 -6.63 -30.01
N CYS A 618 -22.81 -6.62 -29.11
CA CYS A 618 -22.59 -6.35 -27.69
C CYS A 618 -21.63 -7.35 -27.06
N ALA A 619 -21.77 -8.66 -27.34
CA ALA A 619 -20.88 -9.68 -26.79
C ALA A 619 -19.42 -9.49 -27.24
N VAL A 620 -19.21 -9.20 -28.53
CA VAL A 620 -17.89 -8.93 -29.12
C VAL A 620 -17.24 -7.70 -28.47
N ILE A 621 -17.96 -6.60 -28.35
CA ILE A 621 -17.42 -5.36 -27.77
C ILE A 621 -17.18 -5.53 -26.27
N ALA A 622 -18.09 -6.16 -25.53
CA ALA A 622 -17.94 -6.40 -24.10
C ALA A 622 -16.66 -7.20 -23.80
N LEU A 623 -16.49 -8.36 -24.44
CA LEU A 623 -15.32 -9.20 -24.25
C LEU A 623 -14.03 -8.47 -24.65
N SER A 624 -14.03 -7.78 -25.79
CA SER A 624 -12.84 -7.04 -26.27
C SER A 624 -12.46 -5.90 -25.34
N SER A 625 -13.46 -5.21 -24.79
CA SER A 625 -13.26 -4.13 -23.83
C SER A 625 -12.74 -4.64 -22.51
N MET A 626 -13.26 -5.77 -22.01
CA MET A 626 -12.76 -6.40 -20.78
C MET A 626 -11.34 -6.93 -20.96
N HIS A 627 -11.05 -7.56 -22.11
CA HIS A 627 -9.68 -7.95 -22.44
C HIS A 627 -8.73 -6.75 -22.49
N ALA A 628 -9.13 -5.65 -23.14
CA ALA A 628 -8.33 -4.41 -23.16
C ALA A 628 -8.16 -3.82 -21.76
N CYS A 629 -9.22 -3.83 -20.94
CA CYS A 629 -9.19 -3.39 -19.54
C CYS A 629 -8.15 -4.13 -18.71
N LYS A 630 -8.06 -5.45 -18.86
CA LYS A 630 -7.16 -6.30 -18.08
C LYS A 630 -5.72 -6.29 -18.61
N THR A 631 -5.49 -5.86 -19.85
CA THR A 631 -4.17 -5.97 -20.50
C THR A 631 -3.48 -4.64 -20.76
N SER A 632 -4.20 -3.62 -21.21
CA SER A 632 -3.60 -2.44 -21.85
C SER A 632 -4.18 -1.10 -21.38
N ALA A 633 -5.46 -1.03 -21.01
CA ALA A 633 -6.12 0.22 -20.65
C ALA A 633 -7.31 0.00 -19.70
N PRO A 634 -7.12 0.13 -18.38
CA PRO A 634 -8.19 -0.07 -17.37
C PRO A 634 -9.44 0.81 -17.56
N SER A 635 -9.31 1.92 -18.29
CA SER A 635 -10.41 2.84 -18.63
C SER A 635 -11.53 2.18 -19.45
N PHE A 636 -11.27 1.06 -20.15
CA PHE A 636 -12.30 0.34 -20.91
C PHE A 636 -13.31 -0.43 -20.05
N ARG A 637 -13.15 -0.49 -18.71
CA ARG A 637 -14.11 -1.18 -17.83
C ARG A 637 -15.56 -0.69 -18.03
N LYS A 638 -15.75 0.64 -18.12
CA LYS A 638 -17.08 1.26 -18.32
C LYS A 638 -17.71 0.86 -19.66
N VAL A 639 -16.89 0.73 -20.71
CA VAL A 639 -17.34 0.25 -22.03
C VAL A 639 -17.75 -1.22 -21.93
N ALA A 640 -16.92 -2.03 -21.27
CA ALA A 640 -17.14 -3.45 -21.09
C ALA A 640 -18.46 -3.74 -20.36
N GLU A 641 -18.70 -3.07 -19.23
CA GLU A 641 -19.91 -3.19 -18.42
C GLU A 641 -21.18 -2.75 -19.18
N PHE A 642 -21.10 -1.64 -19.92
CA PHE A 642 -22.22 -1.11 -20.71
C PHE A 642 -22.69 -2.10 -21.79
N TYR A 643 -21.77 -2.56 -22.65
CA TYR A 643 -22.13 -3.50 -23.72
C TYR A 643 -22.45 -4.90 -23.16
N HIS A 644 -21.83 -5.32 -22.05
CA HIS A 644 -22.20 -6.56 -21.34
C HIS A 644 -23.66 -6.51 -20.88
N HIS A 645 -24.05 -5.45 -20.14
CA HIS A 645 -25.41 -5.30 -19.65
C HIS A 645 -26.44 -5.34 -20.78
N ARG A 646 -26.13 -4.69 -21.91
CA ARG A 646 -27.01 -4.65 -23.06
C ARG A 646 -27.11 -6.00 -23.79
N CYS A 647 -26.01 -6.75 -23.85
CA CYS A 647 -26.01 -8.13 -24.35
C CYS A 647 -26.95 -9.04 -23.52
N VAL A 648 -26.86 -8.95 -22.19
CA VAL A 648 -27.70 -9.74 -21.29
C VAL A 648 -29.19 -9.42 -21.47
N GLN A 649 -29.54 -8.14 -21.66
CA GLN A 649 -30.92 -7.74 -21.95
C GLN A 649 -31.46 -8.36 -23.25
N PHE A 650 -30.64 -8.45 -24.30
CA PHE A 650 -31.03 -9.13 -25.54
C PHE A 650 -31.24 -10.64 -25.32
N LEU A 651 -30.36 -11.31 -24.56
CA LEU A 651 -30.52 -12.74 -24.24
C LEU A 651 -31.81 -13.03 -23.46
N ILE A 652 -32.17 -12.18 -22.48
CA ILE A 652 -33.39 -12.33 -21.68
C ILE A 652 -34.65 -12.18 -22.54
N ALA A 653 -34.58 -11.43 -23.64
CA ALA A 653 -35.72 -11.16 -24.51
C ALA A 653 -36.02 -12.28 -25.53
N LEU A 654 -35.18 -13.32 -25.61
CA LEU A 654 -35.34 -14.43 -26.57
C LEU A 654 -36.44 -15.42 -26.14
N ASP A 655 -37.29 -15.82 -27.09
CA ASP A 655 -38.28 -16.88 -26.90
C ASP A 655 -37.71 -18.27 -27.32
N ALA A 656 -38.28 -19.36 -26.80
CA ALA A 656 -37.78 -20.73 -27.03
C ALA A 656 -37.79 -21.19 -28.51
N GLY A 657 -38.46 -20.47 -29.41
CA GLY A 657 -38.51 -20.73 -30.85
C GLY A 657 -37.75 -19.70 -31.70
N ASP A 658 -36.94 -18.84 -31.08
CA ASP A 658 -36.25 -17.75 -31.76
C ASP A 658 -35.20 -18.27 -32.77
N GLU A 659 -35.14 -17.62 -33.94
CA GLU A 659 -34.22 -17.98 -35.02
C GLU A 659 -32.75 -17.88 -34.55
N LEU A 660 -32.43 -16.92 -33.67
CA LEU A 660 -31.09 -16.70 -33.12
C LEU A 660 -30.59 -17.88 -32.28
N ILE A 661 -31.49 -18.64 -31.65
CA ILE A 661 -31.15 -19.87 -30.92
C ILE A 661 -30.86 -21.00 -31.91
N SER A 662 -31.78 -21.24 -32.85
CA SER A 662 -31.63 -22.33 -33.84
C SER A 662 -30.43 -22.17 -34.79
N ARG A 663 -30.00 -20.92 -35.04
CA ARG A 663 -28.81 -20.57 -35.82
C ARG A 663 -27.50 -20.58 -35.03
N GLY A 664 -27.56 -20.75 -33.69
CA GLY A 664 -26.37 -20.77 -32.82
C GLY A 664 -25.80 -19.39 -32.45
N VAL A 665 -26.46 -18.29 -32.83
CA VAL A 665 -26.05 -16.92 -32.51
C VAL A 665 -26.07 -16.68 -30.99
N ALA A 666 -27.15 -17.09 -30.33
CA ALA A 666 -27.29 -16.94 -28.88
C ALA A 666 -26.25 -17.77 -28.10
N LEU A 667 -25.94 -18.97 -28.58
CA LEU A 667 -24.90 -19.82 -27.99
C LEU A 667 -23.51 -19.17 -28.13
N ALA A 668 -23.17 -18.67 -29.32
CA ALA A 668 -21.91 -17.96 -29.55
C ALA A 668 -21.78 -16.70 -28.66
N ALA A 669 -22.83 -15.88 -28.55
CA ALA A 669 -22.84 -14.72 -27.66
C ALA A 669 -22.61 -15.13 -26.19
N THR A 670 -23.22 -16.23 -25.75
CA THR A 670 -23.09 -16.73 -24.37
C THR A 670 -21.68 -17.23 -24.06
N CYS A 671 -21.01 -17.92 -25.00
CA CYS A 671 -19.60 -18.29 -24.85
C CYS A 671 -18.68 -17.04 -24.72
N LEU A 672 -18.93 -16.00 -25.51
CA LEU A 672 -18.19 -14.74 -25.41
C LEU A 672 -18.40 -14.05 -24.05
N LEU A 673 -19.64 -14.00 -23.55
CA LEU A 673 -19.94 -13.43 -22.22
C LEU A 673 -19.30 -14.24 -21.09
N ARG A 674 -19.22 -15.56 -21.20
CA ARG A 674 -18.53 -16.37 -20.21
C ARG A 674 -17.04 -16.05 -20.14
N SER A 675 -16.41 -15.89 -21.30
CA SER A 675 -15.01 -15.47 -21.34
C SER A 675 -14.82 -14.05 -20.77
N TYR A 676 -15.81 -13.16 -20.93
CA TYR A 676 -15.83 -11.87 -20.23
C TYR A 676 -15.85 -12.06 -18.71
N GLU A 677 -16.71 -12.94 -18.18
CA GLU A 677 -16.84 -13.18 -16.74
C GLU A 677 -15.54 -13.74 -16.13
N ILE A 678 -14.90 -14.67 -16.84
CA ILE A 678 -13.60 -15.23 -16.43
C ILE A 678 -12.54 -14.15 -16.33
N LEU A 679 -12.53 -13.18 -17.26
CA LEU A 679 -11.60 -12.06 -17.23
C LEU A 679 -11.94 -11.02 -16.15
N ASP A 680 -13.22 -10.80 -15.87
CA ASP A 680 -13.68 -9.82 -14.88
C ASP A 680 -13.28 -10.25 -13.45
N GLY A 681 -13.50 -11.51 -13.09
CA GLY A 681 -13.12 -12.10 -11.79
C GLY A 681 -14.04 -11.75 -10.61
N ASP A 682 -14.86 -10.71 -10.74
CA ASP A 682 -15.84 -10.26 -9.73
C ASP A 682 -17.24 -10.89 -9.91
N VAL A 683 -17.46 -11.62 -11.01
CA VAL A 683 -18.75 -12.24 -11.38
C VAL A 683 -18.62 -13.77 -11.32
N ASP A 684 -19.63 -14.45 -10.78
CA ASP A 684 -19.68 -15.91 -10.75
C ASP A 684 -19.62 -16.48 -12.20
N PRO A 685 -18.54 -17.18 -12.59
CA PRO A 685 -18.36 -17.70 -13.95
C PRO A 685 -19.38 -18.80 -14.31
N ASN A 686 -20.26 -19.20 -13.37
CA ASN A 686 -21.35 -20.14 -13.62
C ASN A 686 -22.62 -19.52 -14.19
N MET A 687 -22.79 -18.21 -14.12
CA MET A 687 -24.03 -17.51 -14.46
C MET A 687 -24.46 -17.81 -15.90
N HIS A 688 -23.60 -17.52 -16.88
CA HIS A 688 -23.88 -17.82 -18.29
C HIS A 688 -23.62 -19.28 -18.67
N LEU A 689 -22.83 -20.02 -17.89
CA LEU A 689 -22.56 -21.44 -18.16
C LEU A 689 -23.84 -22.31 -18.05
N ARG A 690 -24.78 -21.98 -17.16
CA ARG A 690 -26.10 -22.66 -17.11
C ARG A 690 -26.99 -22.32 -18.31
N GLY A 691 -26.96 -21.07 -18.77
CA GLY A 691 -27.68 -20.62 -19.96
C GLY A 691 -27.16 -21.32 -21.23
N ALA A 692 -25.84 -21.36 -21.40
CA ALA A 692 -25.19 -22.06 -22.51
C ALA A 692 -25.51 -23.56 -22.52
N TYR A 693 -25.47 -24.22 -21.36
CA TYR A 693 -25.88 -25.62 -21.22
C TYR A 693 -27.32 -25.85 -21.69
N SER A 694 -28.25 -24.97 -21.31
CA SER A 694 -29.66 -25.06 -21.70
C SER A 694 -29.80 -25.02 -23.22
N MET A 695 -29.10 -24.11 -23.90
CA MET A 695 -29.11 -23.99 -25.36
C MET A 695 -28.38 -25.14 -26.06
N ALA A 696 -27.26 -25.61 -25.52
CA ALA A 696 -26.50 -26.74 -26.06
C ALA A 696 -27.22 -28.09 -25.90
N SER A 697 -28.09 -28.23 -24.89
CA SER A 697 -28.87 -29.44 -24.60
C SER A 697 -30.26 -29.48 -25.26
N LEU A 698 -30.77 -28.34 -25.75
CA LEU A 698 -32.10 -28.21 -26.38
C LEU A 698 -32.21 -28.84 -27.78
N HIS A 699 -31.11 -29.25 -28.39
CA HIS A 699 -31.13 -29.93 -29.69
C HIS A 699 -30.57 -31.34 -29.59
N ASP A 700 -31.08 -32.22 -30.47
CA ASP A 700 -30.70 -33.62 -30.70
C ASP A 700 -29.22 -33.81 -31.14
N VAL A 701 -28.33 -32.86 -30.80
CA VAL A 701 -26.87 -32.87 -31.00
C VAL A 701 -26.20 -34.01 -30.23
N LEU A 702 -26.89 -34.60 -29.25
CA LEU A 702 -26.40 -35.75 -28.48
C LEU A 702 -26.77 -37.10 -29.11
N SER A 703 -27.62 -37.14 -30.15
CA SER A 703 -27.98 -38.38 -30.88
C SER A 703 -27.22 -38.59 -32.19
N GLY A 704 -26.38 -37.62 -32.60
CA GLY A 704 -25.46 -37.71 -33.73
C GLY A 704 -24.36 -36.64 -33.66
N ILE A 705 -23.19 -36.88 -34.30
CA ILE A 705 -22.04 -35.95 -34.32
C ILE A 705 -22.53 -34.54 -34.75
N PRO A 706 -22.14 -33.45 -34.05
CA PRO A 706 -22.67 -32.10 -34.30
C PRO A 706 -22.60 -31.70 -35.77
N GLN A 707 -23.72 -31.24 -36.32
CA GLN A 707 -23.85 -30.77 -37.70
C GLN A 707 -23.11 -29.43 -37.94
N ALA A 708 -22.79 -29.17 -39.20
CA ALA A 708 -22.11 -27.96 -39.69
C ALA A 708 -22.82 -26.64 -39.26
N GLY A 709 -22.03 -25.58 -39.04
CA GLY A 709 -22.50 -24.22 -38.72
C GLY A 709 -22.17 -23.77 -37.29
N LEU A 710 -22.54 -22.52 -36.97
CA LEU A 710 -22.18 -21.85 -35.71
C LEU A 710 -22.64 -22.59 -34.44
N LEU A 711 -23.75 -23.33 -34.51
CA LEU A 711 -24.25 -24.16 -33.40
C LEU A 711 -23.25 -25.27 -33.01
N GLY A 712 -22.68 -25.97 -34.01
CA GLY A 712 -21.71 -27.04 -33.79
C GLY A 712 -20.38 -26.52 -33.25
N VAL A 713 -19.91 -25.37 -33.76
CA VAL A 713 -18.69 -24.72 -33.29
C VAL A 713 -18.87 -24.14 -31.87
N GLY A 714 -20.04 -23.57 -31.58
CA GLY A 714 -20.41 -23.11 -30.24
C GLY A 714 -20.42 -24.23 -29.21
N PHE A 715 -20.93 -25.42 -29.56
CA PHE A 715 -20.89 -26.61 -28.70
C PHE A 715 -19.46 -26.99 -28.29
N TRP A 716 -18.54 -27.01 -29.26
CA TRP A 716 -17.14 -27.37 -29.02
C TRP A 716 -16.44 -26.37 -28.10
N ASN A 717 -16.73 -25.08 -28.26
CA ASN A 717 -16.22 -24.04 -27.36
C ASN A 717 -16.81 -24.18 -25.95
N TYR A 718 -18.12 -24.34 -25.83
CA TYR A 718 -18.79 -24.60 -24.56
C TYR A 718 -18.21 -25.82 -23.82
N LEU A 719 -17.96 -26.94 -24.50
CA LEU A 719 -17.43 -28.13 -23.84
C LEU A 719 -16.04 -27.89 -23.23
N ARG A 720 -15.17 -27.14 -23.91
CA ARG A 720 -13.83 -26.79 -23.38
C ARG A 720 -13.90 -25.82 -22.21
N GLU A 721 -14.84 -24.91 -22.29
CA GLU A 721 -15.21 -23.99 -21.23
C GLU A 721 -15.69 -24.75 -19.97
N ASP A 722 -16.56 -25.74 -20.13
CA ASP A 722 -17.06 -26.62 -19.06
C ASP A 722 -15.92 -27.49 -18.48
N ILE A 723 -15.06 -28.07 -19.33
CA ILE A 723 -13.85 -28.81 -18.91
C ILE A 723 -12.96 -27.96 -18.01
N THR A 724 -12.68 -26.72 -18.42
CA THR A 724 -11.82 -25.80 -17.64
C THR A 724 -12.39 -25.55 -16.25
N PHE A 725 -13.71 -25.32 -16.16
CA PHE A 725 -14.40 -25.12 -14.89
C PHE A 725 -14.40 -26.38 -14.02
N SER A 726 -14.75 -27.53 -14.59
CA SER A 726 -14.76 -28.81 -13.88
C SER A 726 -13.40 -29.21 -13.32
N LEU A 727 -12.31 -28.89 -14.03
CA LEU A 727 -10.96 -29.09 -13.51
C LEU A 727 -10.67 -28.16 -12.32
N PHE A 728 -11.06 -26.89 -12.41
CA PHE A 728 -10.83 -25.92 -11.34
C PHE A 728 -11.61 -26.24 -10.06
N GLU A 729 -12.86 -26.68 -10.20
CA GLU A 729 -13.77 -26.99 -9.09
C GLU A 729 -13.76 -28.47 -8.66
N GLU A 730 -12.91 -29.29 -9.29
CA GLU A 730 -12.83 -30.75 -9.07
C GLU A 730 -14.22 -31.44 -9.11
N CYS A 731 -15.05 -31.07 -10.08
CA CYS A 731 -16.42 -31.56 -10.21
C CYS A 731 -16.69 -32.17 -11.59
N PRO A 732 -17.71 -33.05 -11.75
CA PRO A 732 -18.12 -33.52 -13.07
C PRO A 732 -18.51 -32.37 -14.01
N LEU A 733 -18.46 -32.62 -15.32
CA LEU A 733 -19.03 -31.71 -16.31
C LEU A 733 -20.52 -31.52 -16.07
N LYS A 734 -21.04 -30.34 -16.42
CA LYS A 734 -22.50 -30.14 -16.47
C LYS A 734 -23.13 -30.99 -17.58
N MET A 735 -22.37 -31.27 -18.64
CA MET A 735 -22.80 -32.12 -19.74
C MET A 735 -22.60 -33.61 -19.47
N ASN A 736 -23.66 -34.40 -19.66
CA ASN A 736 -23.57 -35.86 -19.64
C ASN A 736 -23.12 -36.38 -21.01
N LEU A 737 -21.88 -36.88 -21.06
CA LEU A 737 -21.25 -37.42 -22.28
C LEU A 737 -21.31 -38.95 -22.39
N GLU A 738 -22.00 -39.66 -21.48
CA GLU A 738 -21.97 -41.13 -21.43
C GLU A 738 -22.52 -41.78 -22.70
N SER A 739 -23.59 -41.23 -23.27
CA SER A 739 -24.23 -41.73 -24.50
C SER A 739 -23.64 -41.16 -25.79
N THR A 740 -22.70 -40.21 -25.71
CA THR A 740 -22.13 -39.56 -26.89
C THR A 740 -21.08 -40.45 -27.57
N PRO A 741 -21.26 -40.84 -28.85
CA PRO A 741 -20.28 -41.67 -29.55
C PRO A 741 -18.96 -40.91 -29.78
N LEU A 742 -17.84 -41.61 -29.77
CA LEU A 742 -16.56 -41.03 -30.17
C LEU A 742 -16.54 -40.76 -31.68
N MET A 743 -15.83 -39.72 -32.10
CA MET A 743 -15.62 -39.44 -33.51
C MET A 743 -14.59 -40.41 -34.10
N ILE A 744 -15.03 -41.20 -35.08
CA ILE A 744 -14.22 -42.23 -35.76
C ILE A 744 -13.76 -41.76 -37.15
N GLN A 745 -14.40 -40.74 -37.71
CA GLN A 745 -14.02 -40.13 -38.98
C GLN A 745 -13.48 -38.72 -38.73
N HIS A 746 -12.25 -38.48 -39.18
CA HIS A 746 -11.59 -37.18 -39.12
C HIS A 746 -11.36 -36.67 -40.53
N THR A 747 -11.93 -35.50 -40.83
CA THR A 747 -11.82 -34.82 -42.12
C THR A 747 -10.83 -33.64 -42.09
N SER A 748 -10.57 -33.12 -40.88
CA SER A 748 -9.59 -32.06 -40.61
C SER A 748 -8.71 -32.41 -39.40
N ASP A 749 -7.58 -31.70 -39.24
CA ASP A 749 -6.73 -31.83 -38.06
C ASP A 749 -7.47 -31.39 -36.77
N GLN A 750 -8.39 -30.41 -36.88
CA GLN A 750 -9.24 -29.93 -35.78
C GLN A 750 -10.22 -31.01 -35.27
N ASP A 751 -10.65 -31.95 -36.11
CA ASP A 751 -11.52 -33.05 -35.67
C ASP A 751 -10.81 -33.95 -34.64
N TYR A 752 -9.49 -34.08 -34.72
CA TYR A 752 -8.70 -34.80 -33.71
C TYR A 752 -8.69 -34.04 -32.38
N LEU A 753 -8.63 -32.70 -32.40
CA LEU A 753 -8.74 -31.86 -31.20
C LEU A 753 -10.12 -32.00 -30.55
N ASN A 754 -11.19 -31.98 -31.35
CA ASN A 754 -12.54 -32.20 -30.86
C ASN A 754 -12.71 -33.63 -30.28
N SER A 755 -12.08 -34.62 -30.90
CA SER A 755 -12.12 -36.01 -30.42
C SER A 755 -11.45 -36.19 -29.05
N ILE A 756 -10.24 -35.67 -28.85
CA ILE A 756 -9.58 -35.75 -27.53
C ILE A 756 -10.29 -34.92 -26.47
N THR A 757 -10.96 -33.83 -26.87
CA THR A 757 -11.81 -33.03 -25.96
C THR A 757 -12.96 -33.87 -25.40
N LEU A 758 -13.63 -34.68 -26.24
CA LEU A 758 -14.66 -35.63 -25.76
C LEU A 758 -14.08 -36.69 -24.81
N ILE A 759 -12.92 -37.26 -25.15
CA ILE A 759 -12.27 -38.28 -24.31
C ILE A 759 -11.92 -37.67 -22.94
N LEU A 760 -11.33 -36.47 -22.91
CA LEU A 760 -11.02 -35.77 -21.67
C LEU A 760 -12.28 -35.46 -20.86
N GLY A 761 -13.36 -35.01 -21.50
CA GLY A 761 -14.62 -34.76 -20.81
C GLY A 761 -15.22 -36.02 -20.18
N LYS A 762 -15.15 -37.17 -20.87
CA LYS A 762 -15.52 -38.47 -20.31
C LYS A 762 -14.63 -38.87 -19.13
N ILE A 763 -13.31 -38.65 -19.22
CA ILE A 763 -12.36 -38.88 -18.14
C ILE A 763 -12.74 -38.05 -16.90
N ILE A 764 -13.01 -36.76 -17.06
CA ILE A 764 -13.39 -35.85 -15.96
C ILE A 764 -14.68 -36.33 -15.28
N ASN A 765 -15.71 -36.67 -16.08
CA ASN A 765 -16.96 -37.22 -15.56
C ASN A 765 -16.78 -38.52 -14.78
N ILE A 766 -15.87 -39.40 -15.22
CA ILE A 766 -15.53 -40.64 -14.51
C ILE A 766 -14.75 -40.33 -13.23
N SER A 767 -13.80 -39.39 -13.29
CA SER A 767 -12.87 -39.08 -12.18
C SER A 767 -13.56 -38.46 -10.96
N PHE A 768 -14.55 -37.60 -11.20
CA PHE A 768 -15.24 -36.85 -10.15
C PHE A 768 -16.64 -37.41 -9.79
N LYS A 769 -17.00 -38.60 -10.30
CA LYS A 769 -18.22 -39.33 -9.88
C LYS A 769 -17.94 -40.20 -8.64
N GLN A 770 -18.88 -40.20 -7.69
CA GLN A 770 -18.71 -40.85 -6.37
C GLN A 770 -18.67 -42.40 -6.39
N ASP A 771 -18.98 -43.07 -7.51
CA ASP A 771 -19.13 -44.54 -7.55
C ASP A 771 -18.66 -45.10 -8.92
N THR A 772 -17.35 -45.21 -9.11
CA THR A 772 -16.75 -45.54 -10.42
C THR A 772 -16.38 -47.02 -10.52
N ASP A 773 -16.93 -47.74 -11.52
CA ASP A 773 -16.56 -49.13 -11.84
C ASP A 773 -15.17 -49.18 -12.50
N GLY A 774 -14.28 -50.03 -11.99
CA GLY A 774 -12.92 -50.23 -12.53
C GLY A 774 -12.90 -50.61 -14.02
N ARG A 775 -13.97 -51.21 -14.56
CA ARG A 775 -14.09 -51.52 -16.00
C ARG A 775 -14.16 -50.29 -16.90
N GLN A 776 -14.71 -49.17 -16.40
CA GLN A 776 -14.82 -47.93 -17.20
C GLN A 776 -13.44 -47.33 -17.51
N TRP A 777 -12.50 -47.45 -16.57
CA TRP A 777 -11.12 -47.02 -16.76
C TRP A 777 -10.40 -47.84 -17.85
N ASP A 778 -10.68 -49.14 -17.96
CA ASP A 778 -10.09 -49.99 -18.99
C ASP A 778 -10.54 -49.59 -20.40
N TYR A 779 -11.84 -49.32 -20.60
CA TYR A 779 -12.36 -48.83 -21.88
C TYR A 779 -11.75 -47.48 -22.27
N ILE A 780 -11.71 -46.52 -21.34
CA ILE A 780 -11.17 -45.18 -21.61
C ILE A 780 -9.67 -45.21 -21.92
N LYS A 781 -8.90 -46.09 -21.26
CA LYS A 781 -7.47 -46.27 -21.59
C LYS A 781 -7.29 -46.81 -23.00
N GLU A 782 -8.13 -47.77 -23.42
CA GLU A 782 -8.07 -48.31 -24.77
C GLU A 782 -8.52 -47.26 -25.81
N ASP A 783 -9.55 -46.46 -25.51
CA ASP A 783 -9.97 -45.34 -26.36
C ASP A 783 -8.86 -44.30 -26.50
N LEU A 784 -8.20 -43.91 -25.40
CA LEU A 784 -7.08 -42.95 -25.41
C LEU A 784 -5.89 -43.48 -26.22
N LYS A 785 -5.56 -44.76 -26.06
CA LYS A 785 -4.48 -45.43 -26.79
C LYS A 785 -4.80 -45.59 -28.27
N SER A 786 -6.01 -46.04 -28.60
CA SER A 786 -6.50 -46.18 -29.98
C SER A 786 -6.51 -44.83 -30.69
N TRP A 787 -7.06 -43.80 -30.04
CA TRP A 787 -7.07 -42.43 -30.56
C TRP A 787 -5.64 -41.92 -30.81
N ARG A 788 -4.71 -42.09 -29.85
CA ARG A 788 -3.33 -41.64 -30.04
C ARG A 788 -2.62 -42.37 -31.16
N ASN A 789 -2.86 -43.68 -31.33
CA ASN A 789 -2.32 -44.47 -32.45
C ASN A 789 -2.90 -44.06 -33.81
N SER A 790 -4.12 -43.51 -33.82
CA SER A 790 -4.79 -43.03 -35.04
C SER A 790 -4.30 -41.65 -35.50
N CYS A 791 -3.56 -40.91 -34.65
CA CYS A 791 -3.06 -39.58 -34.95
C CYS A 791 -2.02 -39.63 -36.10
N PRO A 792 -2.21 -38.83 -37.17
CA PRO A 792 -1.24 -38.69 -38.26
C PRO A 792 0.15 -38.26 -37.79
N ARG A 793 1.20 -38.68 -38.53
CA ARG A 793 2.60 -38.37 -38.18
C ARG A 793 2.91 -36.86 -38.19
N HIS A 794 2.23 -36.06 -39.02
CA HIS A 794 2.49 -34.62 -39.13
C HIS A 794 2.03 -33.81 -37.91
N MET A 795 1.20 -34.39 -37.04
CA MET A 795 0.77 -33.77 -35.78
C MET A 795 1.79 -33.92 -34.64
N LYS A 796 2.81 -34.78 -34.83
CA LYS A 796 3.89 -34.93 -33.86
C LYS A 796 4.80 -33.67 -33.87
N PRO A 797 5.49 -33.35 -32.76
CA PRO A 797 6.45 -32.25 -32.75
C PRO A 797 7.50 -32.42 -33.86
N TYR A 798 7.81 -31.36 -34.61
CA TYR A 798 8.87 -31.40 -35.62
C TYR A 798 10.26 -31.14 -35.01
N SER A 799 10.31 -30.58 -33.80
CA SER A 799 11.54 -30.37 -33.05
C SER A 799 11.28 -30.43 -31.55
N ARG A 800 12.19 -31.10 -30.83
CA ARG A 800 12.21 -31.16 -29.37
C ARG A 800 13.65 -30.92 -28.90
N LEU A 801 13.84 -29.92 -28.05
CA LEU A 801 15.13 -29.67 -27.40
C LEU A 801 15.03 -30.06 -25.92
N GLN A 802 15.79 -31.08 -25.54
CA GLN A 802 15.93 -31.56 -24.17
C GLN A 802 17.22 -30.96 -23.62
N GLY A 803 17.19 -29.68 -23.23
CA GLY A 803 18.35 -29.03 -22.62
C GLY A 803 18.42 -29.36 -21.12
N GLU A 804 19.62 -29.50 -20.56
CA GLU A 804 19.82 -29.38 -19.11
C GLU A 804 19.11 -28.11 -18.65
N ILE A 805 18.20 -28.23 -17.68
CA ILE A 805 17.48 -27.09 -17.09
C ILE A 805 18.55 -26.14 -16.54
N THR A 806 18.85 -25.09 -17.30
CA THR A 806 19.77 -24.02 -16.90
C THR A 806 18.95 -22.91 -16.26
N THR A 807 19.58 -22.01 -15.52
CA THR A 807 18.94 -20.80 -14.96
C THR A 807 18.25 -19.93 -16.02
N SER A 808 18.54 -20.14 -17.31
CA SER A 808 17.96 -19.40 -18.45
C SER A 808 16.80 -20.10 -19.18
N HIS A 809 16.54 -21.41 -18.99
CA HIS A 809 15.45 -22.13 -19.65
C HIS A 809 14.81 -23.18 -18.71
N LEU A 810 13.62 -22.89 -18.18
CA LEU A 810 12.93 -23.67 -17.14
C LEU A 810 12.09 -24.87 -17.66
N PHE A 811 11.73 -24.90 -18.95
CA PHE A 811 10.84 -25.91 -19.55
C PHE A 811 11.40 -26.47 -20.87
N PRO A 812 11.02 -27.70 -21.29
CA PRO A 812 11.44 -28.27 -22.58
C PRO A 812 10.87 -27.47 -23.76
N ALA A 813 11.68 -27.29 -24.82
CA ALA A 813 11.23 -26.59 -26.02
C ALA A 813 10.64 -27.58 -27.04
N ILE A 814 9.33 -27.49 -27.32
CA ILE A 814 8.58 -28.43 -28.16
C ILE A 814 7.80 -27.67 -29.26
N TRP A 815 8.17 -27.91 -30.52
CA TRP A 815 7.63 -27.15 -31.66
C TRP A 815 6.71 -27.98 -32.55
N PHE A 816 5.58 -27.39 -32.97
CA PHE A 816 4.52 -28.02 -33.77
C PHE A 816 4.23 -27.28 -35.07
N LEU A 817 3.74 -28.01 -36.08
CA LEU A 817 3.44 -27.45 -37.39
C LEU A 817 2.24 -26.47 -37.36
N GLN A 818 1.25 -26.74 -36.51
CA GLN A 818 0.07 -25.89 -36.33
C GLN A 818 -0.31 -25.72 -34.85
N PRO A 819 -0.95 -24.60 -34.46
CA PRO A 819 -1.44 -24.38 -33.10
C PRO A 819 -2.36 -25.49 -32.58
N CYS A 820 -3.26 -26.02 -33.42
CA CYS A 820 -4.17 -27.09 -33.02
C CYS A 820 -3.42 -28.39 -32.63
N HIS A 821 -2.25 -28.67 -33.22
CA HIS A 821 -1.42 -29.82 -32.86
C HIS A 821 -0.84 -29.71 -31.45
N ALA A 822 -0.48 -28.48 -31.02
CA ALA A 822 -0.04 -28.22 -29.66
C ALA A 822 -1.18 -28.47 -28.65
N ALA A 823 -2.39 -27.96 -28.94
CA ALA A 823 -3.55 -28.18 -28.10
C ALA A 823 -4.01 -29.65 -28.05
N ILE A 824 -3.90 -30.37 -29.17
CA ILE A 824 -4.14 -31.82 -29.24
C ILE A 824 -3.23 -32.55 -28.23
N LEU A 825 -1.95 -32.17 -28.17
CA LEU A 825 -1.03 -32.74 -27.20
C LEU A 825 -1.37 -32.31 -25.77
N HIS A 826 -1.71 -31.03 -25.53
CA HIS A 826 -2.12 -30.57 -24.19
C HIS A 826 -3.27 -31.39 -23.61
N TYR A 827 -4.37 -31.52 -24.36
CA TYR A 827 -5.55 -32.27 -23.89
C TYR A 827 -5.23 -33.75 -23.67
N TYR A 828 -4.36 -34.33 -24.52
CA TYR A 828 -3.86 -35.69 -24.32
C TYR A 828 -3.02 -35.84 -23.05
N LEU A 829 -2.09 -34.92 -22.79
CA LEU A 829 -1.25 -34.95 -21.59
C LEU A 829 -2.06 -34.77 -20.31
N VAL A 830 -3.09 -33.91 -20.32
CA VAL A 830 -4.02 -33.74 -19.20
C VAL A 830 -4.83 -35.02 -18.95
N ALA A 831 -5.35 -35.63 -20.00
CA ALA A 831 -6.04 -36.91 -19.91
C ALA A 831 -5.13 -37.98 -19.28
N MET A 832 -3.88 -38.05 -19.73
CA MET A 832 -2.86 -38.96 -19.18
C MET A 832 -2.56 -38.69 -17.70
N THR A 833 -2.47 -37.42 -17.30
CA THR A 833 -2.30 -37.04 -15.90
C THR A 833 -3.45 -37.53 -15.05
N ILE A 834 -4.70 -37.23 -15.43
CA ILE A 834 -5.88 -37.62 -14.64
C ILE A 834 -5.95 -39.14 -14.54
N VAL A 835 -5.76 -39.86 -15.64
CA VAL A 835 -5.67 -41.33 -15.63
C VAL A 835 -4.56 -41.80 -14.67
N CYS A 836 -3.39 -41.16 -14.67
CA CYS A 836 -2.31 -41.50 -13.73
C CYS A 836 -2.70 -41.26 -12.28
N ILE A 837 -3.35 -40.13 -11.96
CA ILE A 837 -3.80 -39.80 -10.61
C ILE A 837 -4.75 -40.88 -10.07
N TYR A 838 -5.72 -41.32 -10.87
CA TYR A 838 -6.80 -42.23 -10.42
C TYR A 838 -6.55 -43.73 -10.67
N THR A 839 -5.46 -44.11 -11.37
CA THR A 839 -5.12 -45.52 -11.63
C THR A 839 -3.80 -45.95 -10.96
N SER A 840 -3.56 -47.27 -10.92
CA SER A 840 -2.35 -47.85 -10.31
C SER A 840 -1.13 -47.72 -11.24
N PRO A 841 0.11 -47.62 -10.71
CA PRO A 841 1.32 -47.52 -11.55
C PRO A 841 1.48 -48.66 -12.57
N LYS A 842 1.12 -49.89 -12.20
CA LYS A 842 1.13 -51.06 -13.11
C LYS A 842 0.15 -50.92 -14.26
N SER A 843 -0.93 -50.18 -14.06
CA SER A 843 -1.95 -49.93 -15.10
C SER A 843 -1.48 -48.93 -16.16
N LEU A 844 -0.31 -48.30 -15.98
CA LEU A 844 0.34 -47.40 -16.93
C LEU A 844 1.30 -48.14 -17.88
N GLU A 845 1.68 -49.38 -17.56
CA GLU A 845 2.51 -50.26 -18.40
C GLU A 845 1.76 -50.59 -19.71
N GLY A 846 2.03 -49.84 -20.77
CA GLY A 846 1.36 -49.95 -22.08
C GLY A 846 0.77 -48.65 -22.63
N LEU A 847 0.69 -47.60 -21.81
CA LEU A 847 0.49 -46.22 -22.24
C LEU A 847 1.83 -45.50 -22.53
N GLY A 848 2.95 -46.07 -22.08
CA GLY A 848 4.28 -45.45 -22.13
C GLY A 848 5.08 -45.58 -23.44
N GLY A 849 4.49 -46.08 -24.53
CA GLY A 849 5.16 -46.22 -25.83
C GLY A 849 5.05 -45.01 -26.77
N LEU A 850 4.64 -43.85 -26.26
CA LEU A 850 4.08 -42.76 -27.07
C LEU A 850 4.97 -41.51 -27.02
N ASP A 851 6.14 -41.54 -27.69
CA ASP A 851 7.09 -40.42 -27.90
C ASP A 851 7.49 -39.62 -26.63
N LEU A 852 7.26 -40.13 -25.42
CA LEU A 852 7.76 -39.59 -24.15
C LEU A 852 9.08 -40.32 -23.81
N PRO A 853 10.10 -39.64 -23.22
CA PRO A 853 11.37 -40.27 -22.87
C PRO A 853 11.15 -41.52 -21.98
N GLU A 854 11.97 -42.56 -22.20
CA GLU A 854 11.79 -43.94 -21.70
C GLU A 854 11.19 -44.04 -20.28
N LEU A 855 9.98 -44.58 -20.23
CA LEU A 855 9.11 -44.68 -19.04
C LEU A 855 9.36 -45.93 -18.19
N GLU A 856 10.26 -46.81 -18.63
CA GLU A 856 10.57 -48.08 -17.96
C GLU A 856 11.54 -47.86 -16.79
N SER A 857 11.12 -47.14 -15.73
CA SER A 857 11.73 -47.16 -14.36
C SER A 857 11.27 -46.03 -13.40
N GLN A 858 10.30 -45.18 -13.78
CA GLN A 858 9.98 -43.97 -13.00
C GLN A 858 8.87 -44.17 -11.95
N SER A 859 8.96 -43.45 -10.83
CA SER A 859 7.87 -43.36 -9.83
C SER A 859 6.66 -42.59 -10.37
N LYS A 860 5.45 -42.83 -9.81
CA LYS A 860 4.21 -42.13 -10.18
C LYS A 860 4.37 -40.60 -10.13
N GLU A 861 5.10 -40.12 -9.13
CA GLU A 861 5.36 -38.69 -8.93
C GLU A 861 6.29 -38.12 -9.98
N GLN A 862 7.37 -38.81 -10.34
CA GLN A 862 8.25 -38.40 -11.45
C GLN A 862 7.51 -38.39 -12.78
N PHE A 863 6.59 -39.34 -12.99
CA PHE A 863 5.76 -39.37 -14.18
C PHE A 863 4.83 -38.15 -14.27
N LEU A 864 4.15 -37.79 -13.18
CA LEU A 864 3.31 -36.60 -13.09
C LEU A 864 4.13 -35.30 -13.28
N GLU A 865 5.32 -35.23 -12.70
CA GLU A 865 6.24 -34.10 -12.87
C GLU A 865 6.67 -33.93 -14.34
N ASN A 866 7.01 -35.03 -15.02
CA ASN A 866 7.36 -35.00 -16.44
C ASN A 866 6.18 -34.57 -17.33
N LEU A 867 4.95 -35.03 -17.03
CA LEU A 867 3.75 -34.58 -17.73
C LEU A 867 3.50 -33.07 -17.54
N ALA A 868 3.67 -32.56 -16.32
CA ALA A 868 3.52 -31.13 -16.03
C ALA A 868 4.57 -30.28 -16.78
N LEU A 869 5.83 -30.72 -16.78
CA LEU A 869 6.91 -30.07 -17.54
C LEU A 869 6.65 -30.06 -19.05
N GLU A 870 6.13 -31.16 -19.62
CA GLU A 870 5.75 -31.22 -21.03
C GLU A 870 4.58 -30.29 -21.35
N ILE A 871 3.54 -30.22 -20.50
CA ILE A 871 2.40 -29.31 -20.69
C ILE A 871 2.87 -27.85 -20.71
N CYS A 872 3.70 -27.46 -19.73
CA CYS A 872 4.32 -26.14 -19.69
C CYS A 872 5.23 -25.91 -20.90
N GLY A 873 6.06 -26.89 -21.26
CA GLY A 873 6.93 -26.83 -22.43
C GLY A 873 6.17 -26.57 -23.73
N VAL A 874 5.07 -27.29 -23.98
CA VAL A 874 4.21 -27.08 -25.14
C VAL A 874 3.59 -25.68 -25.14
N ALA A 875 3.07 -25.23 -23.99
CA ALA A 875 2.40 -23.93 -23.87
C ALA A 875 3.37 -22.76 -24.12
N PHE A 876 4.51 -22.75 -23.41
CA PHE A 876 5.48 -21.67 -23.48
C PHE A 876 6.35 -21.71 -24.73
N THR A 877 6.51 -22.87 -25.39
CA THR A 877 7.19 -22.93 -26.70
C THR A 877 6.33 -22.40 -27.82
N ALA A 878 5.05 -22.78 -27.87
CA ALA A 878 4.16 -22.33 -28.94
C ALA A 878 4.05 -20.80 -28.95
N LYS A 879 3.90 -20.18 -27.76
CA LYS A 879 3.73 -18.73 -27.59
C LYS A 879 2.64 -18.15 -28.50
N VAL A 880 1.62 -18.95 -28.79
CA VAL A 880 0.43 -18.58 -29.57
C VAL A 880 -0.72 -18.33 -28.59
N PRO A 881 -1.42 -17.18 -28.64
CA PRO A 881 -2.48 -16.84 -27.69
C PRO A 881 -3.57 -17.93 -27.56
N SER A 882 -4.05 -18.47 -28.68
CA SER A 882 -5.08 -19.52 -28.67
C SER A 882 -4.66 -20.80 -27.96
N VAL A 883 -3.38 -21.19 -28.09
CA VAL A 883 -2.79 -22.34 -27.38
C VAL A 883 -2.67 -22.05 -25.88
N LEU A 884 -2.25 -20.84 -25.51
CA LEU A 884 -2.12 -20.45 -24.10
C LEU A 884 -3.47 -20.41 -23.39
N VAL A 885 -4.49 -19.82 -24.01
CA VAL A 885 -5.85 -19.76 -23.46
C VAL A 885 -6.42 -21.16 -23.26
N ASN A 886 -6.24 -22.06 -24.24
CA ASN A 886 -6.70 -23.46 -24.11
C ASN A 886 -5.86 -24.28 -23.13
N ALA A 887 -4.62 -23.89 -22.85
CA ALA A 887 -3.76 -24.54 -21.85
C ALA A 887 -4.00 -24.04 -20.42
N PHE A 888 -4.73 -22.92 -20.23
CA PHE A 888 -4.94 -22.32 -18.92
C PHE A 888 -5.61 -23.27 -17.92
N GLY A 889 -6.79 -23.79 -18.25
CA GLY A 889 -7.53 -24.72 -17.37
C GLY A 889 -6.69 -25.94 -16.96
N PRO A 890 -6.05 -26.64 -17.92
CA PRO A 890 -5.01 -27.61 -17.67
C PRO A 890 -3.94 -27.15 -16.68
N ILE A 891 -3.19 -26.08 -16.98
CA ILE A 891 -2.08 -25.59 -16.16
C ILE A 891 -2.56 -25.23 -14.75
N ALA A 892 -3.71 -24.56 -14.63
CA ALA A 892 -4.30 -24.17 -13.36
C ALA A 892 -4.60 -25.39 -12.46
N PHE A 893 -5.11 -26.49 -13.04
CA PHE A 893 -5.29 -27.75 -12.31
C PHE A 893 -3.98 -28.34 -11.79
N PHE A 894 -2.85 -28.07 -12.46
CA PHE A 894 -1.51 -28.47 -11.99
C PHE A 894 -0.91 -27.52 -10.94
N THR A 895 -1.35 -26.26 -10.91
CA THR A 895 -0.88 -25.26 -9.93
C THR A 895 -1.82 -25.21 -8.74
N GLN A 896 -1.63 -26.10 -7.75
CA GLN A 896 -2.36 -25.95 -6.49
C GLN A 896 -1.98 -24.63 -5.81
N PRO A 897 -2.93 -23.93 -5.15
CA PRO A 897 -2.60 -22.82 -4.28
C PRO A 897 -1.55 -23.25 -3.24
N PRO A 898 -0.71 -22.34 -2.72
CA PRO A 898 0.30 -22.68 -1.75
C PRO A 898 -0.33 -23.45 -0.59
N GLN A 899 0.09 -24.70 -0.42
CA GLN A 899 -0.31 -25.56 0.69
C GLN A 899 0.90 -25.87 1.55
N VAL A 900 0.65 -26.04 2.84
CA VAL A 900 1.66 -26.50 3.77
C VAL A 900 2.14 -27.88 3.36
N GLY A 901 3.46 -28.06 3.27
CA GLY A 901 4.06 -29.37 3.02
C GLY A 901 3.74 -30.35 4.14
N VAL A 902 3.13 -31.49 3.79
CA VAL A 902 2.79 -32.56 4.74
C VAL A 902 3.52 -33.84 4.38
N VAL A 903 4.29 -34.36 5.32
CA VAL A 903 4.89 -35.70 5.29
C VAL A 903 4.02 -36.63 6.13
N ARG A 904 3.66 -37.77 5.55
CA ARG A 904 2.88 -38.84 6.19
C ARG A 904 3.74 -40.08 6.30
N PRO A 905 4.43 -40.29 7.43
CA PRO A 905 5.27 -41.45 7.62
C PRO A 905 4.44 -42.73 7.59
N SER A 906 5.01 -43.81 7.07
CA SER A 906 4.43 -45.14 7.17
C SER A 906 4.42 -45.61 8.63
N ALA A 907 3.54 -46.56 8.95
CA ALA A 907 3.49 -47.18 10.28
C ALA A 907 4.85 -47.79 10.71
N GLN A 908 5.68 -48.21 9.75
CA GLN A 908 7.01 -48.74 10.02
C GLN A 908 8.02 -47.65 10.37
N GLU A 909 7.98 -46.49 9.70
CA GLU A 909 8.81 -45.32 10.03
C GLU A 909 8.48 -44.78 11.41
N VAL A 910 7.18 -44.66 11.75
CA VAL A 910 6.72 -44.26 13.09
C VAL A 910 7.21 -45.24 14.14
N LYS A 911 7.04 -46.55 13.93
CA LYS A 911 7.50 -47.60 14.85
C LYS A 911 9.02 -47.59 15.05
N ASN A 912 9.78 -47.27 13.99
CA ASN A 912 11.24 -47.21 14.02
C ASN A 912 11.78 -45.84 14.46
N TRP A 913 10.91 -44.85 14.70
CA TRP A 913 11.30 -43.47 14.98
C TRP A 913 12.25 -42.86 13.94
N THR A 914 12.14 -43.31 12.68
CA THR A 914 13.09 -42.97 11.61
C THR A 914 12.34 -42.79 10.30
N LEU A 915 12.50 -41.64 9.67
CA LEU A 915 11.99 -41.40 8.33
C LEU A 915 12.87 -42.14 7.32
N ASP A 916 12.24 -42.71 6.30
CA ASP A 916 12.99 -43.20 5.16
C ASP A 916 13.60 -42.03 4.36
N SER A 917 14.54 -42.35 3.48
CA SER A 917 15.23 -41.36 2.66
C SER A 917 14.29 -40.48 1.85
N ARG A 918 13.13 -41.01 1.42
CA ARG A 918 12.19 -40.31 0.56
C ARG A 918 11.37 -39.30 1.35
N ASN A 919 10.88 -39.69 2.52
CA ASN A 919 10.13 -38.80 3.41
C ASN A 919 11.05 -37.75 4.06
N LEU A 920 12.28 -38.11 4.38
CA LEU A 920 13.29 -37.14 4.83
C LEU A 920 13.62 -36.12 3.73
N GLU A 921 13.84 -36.57 2.49
CA GLU A 921 14.05 -35.67 1.35
C GLU A 921 12.86 -34.73 1.15
N LYS A 922 11.62 -35.25 1.19
CA LYS A 922 10.40 -34.42 1.12
C LYS A 922 10.37 -33.37 2.22
N ALA A 923 10.67 -33.75 3.46
CA ALA A 923 10.71 -32.82 4.58
C ALA A 923 11.73 -31.70 4.35
N VAL A 924 12.95 -32.04 3.93
CA VAL A 924 14.02 -31.09 3.60
C VAL A 924 13.61 -30.15 2.45
N ARG A 925 12.99 -30.67 1.38
CA ARG A 925 12.49 -29.85 0.27
C ARG A 925 11.45 -28.83 0.73
N HIS A 926 10.49 -29.24 1.57
CA HIS A 926 9.49 -28.32 2.13
C HIS A 926 10.11 -27.27 3.04
N MET A 927 11.09 -27.64 3.88
CA MET A 927 11.83 -26.68 4.69
C MET A 927 12.55 -25.62 3.83
N HIS A 928 13.19 -26.02 2.73
CA HIS A 928 13.85 -25.07 1.83
C HIS A 928 12.86 -24.16 1.10
N ARG A 929 11.78 -24.74 0.54
CA ARG A 929 10.80 -24.03 -0.28
C ARG A 929 9.90 -23.11 0.56
N ASP A 930 9.34 -23.65 1.63
CA ASP A 930 8.24 -23.04 2.38
C ASP A 930 8.67 -22.50 3.74
N GLY A 931 9.83 -22.93 4.24
CA GLY A 931 10.29 -22.61 5.60
C GLY A 931 9.56 -23.41 6.68
N LEU A 932 8.71 -24.37 6.30
CA LEU A 932 7.90 -25.15 7.21
C LEU A 932 7.53 -26.53 6.62
N VAL A 933 7.51 -27.56 7.47
CA VAL A 933 6.94 -28.87 7.15
C VAL A 933 6.14 -29.44 8.32
N VAL A 934 5.04 -30.13 8.02
CA VAL A 934 4.24 -30.88 8.98
C VAL A 934 4.51 -32.37 8.80
N VAL A 935 4.79 -33.08 9.88
CA VAL A 935 4.91 -34.54 9.90
C VAL A 935 3.75 -35.09 10.72
N GLU A 936 2.80 -35.75 10.06
CA GLU A 936 1.56 -36.21 10.71
C GLU A 936 1.79 -37.44 11.60
N ASP A 937 1.17 -37.42 12.78
CA ASP A 937 0.95 -38.59 13.65
C ASP A 937 2.22 -39.36 14.06
N VAL A 938 3.27 -38.62 14.47
CA VAL A 938 4.57 -39.16 14.92
C VAL A 938 4.79 -39.06 16.43
N VAL A 939 3.84 -38.50 17.17
CA VAL A 939 3.86 -38.40 18.63
C VAL A 939 2.68 -39.20 19.20
N PRO A 940 2.92 -40.16 20.11
CA PRO A 940 1.86 -40.91 20.78
C PRO A 940 0.86 -39.98 21.47
N HIS A 941 -0.43 -40.22 21.23
CA HIS A 941 -1.49 -39.33 21.74
C HIS A 941 -1.61 -39.37 23.27
N GLU A 942 -1.25 -40.50 23.89
CA GLU A 942 -1.17 -40.69 25.35
C GLU A 942 -0.21 -39.70 26.00
N ASP A 943 1.02 -39.61 25.48
CA ASP A 943 2.05 -38.70 25.99
C ASP A 943 1.59 -37.25 25.88
N ILE A 944 0.92 -36.92 24.77
CA ILE A 944 0.33 -35.61 24.55
C ILE A 944 -0.77 -35.33 25.58
N ASP A 945 -1.67 -36.28 25.85
CA ASP A 945 -2.79 -36.08 26.77
C ASP A 945 -2.34 -35.82 28.21
N ILE A 946 -1.28 -36.51 28.67
CA ILE A 946 -0.69 -36.32 30.00
C ILE A 946 -0.18 -34.89 30.14
N LEU A 947 0.62 -34.42 29.18
CA LEU A 947 1.18 -33.07 29.20
C LEU A 947 0.09 -32.00 29.02
N ASN A 948 -0.83 -32.20 28.08
CA ASN A 948 -1.89 -31.24 27.75
C ASN A 948 -2.78 -30.95 28.96
N LYS A 949 -3.16 -32.00 29.70
CA LYS A 949 -3.98 -31.85 30.91
C LYS A 949 -3.34 -30.89 31.90
N LYS A 950 -2.05 -31.10 32.21
CA LYS A 950 -1.31 -30.26 33.15
C LYS A 950 -1.13 -28.83 32.61
N MET A 951 -0.76 -28.68 31.34
CA MET A 951 -0.54 -27.36 30.74
C MET A 951 -1.83 -26.53 30.59
N ILE A 952 -3.01 -27.17 30.47
CA ILE A 952 -4.30 -26.45 30.53
C ILE A 952 -4.57 -25.93 31.95
N GLU A 953 -4.32 -26.73 32.98
CA GLU A 953 -4.45 -26.31 34.39
C GLU A 953 -3.53 -25.11 34.70
N ASP A 954 -2.29 -25.17 34.18
CA ASP A 954 -1.30 -24.09 34.32
C ASP A 954 -1.73 -22.82 33.56
N ALA A 955 -2.26 -22.95 32.34
CA ALA A 955 -2.74 -21.81 31.56
C ALA A 955 -3.88 -21.06 32.27
N HIS A 956 -4.82 -21.79 32.88
CA HIS A 956 -5.87 -21.17 33.69
C HIS A 956 -5.34 -20.54 34.99
N THR A 957 -4.33 -21.15 35.61
CA THR A 957 -3.65 -20.57 36.77
C THR A 957 -2.97 -19.25 36.41
N LEU A 958 -2.31 -19.18 35.25
CA LEU A 958 -1.68 -17.96 34.72
C LEU A 958 -2.72 -16.91 34.31
N GLN A 959 -3.81 -17.32 33.66
CA GLN A 959 -4.92 -16.43 33.28
C GLN A 959 -5.56 -15.77 34.52
N ALA A 960 -5.71 -16.50 35.62
CA ALA A 960 -6.27 -16.00 36.86
C ALA A 960 -5.43 -14.89 37.53
N ARG A 961 -4.17 -14.68 37.09
CA ARG A 961 -3.31 -13.59 37.56
C ARG A 961 -3.71 -12.21 37.00
N GLY A 962 -4.71 -12.14 36.11
CA GLY A 962 -5.15 -10.90 35.49
C GLY A 962 -4.01 -10.26 34.69
N ASP A 963 -3.87 -8.94 34.71
CA ASP A 963 -2.85 -8.19 33.94
C ASP A 963 -1.39 -8.56 34.24
N LYS A 964 -1.13 -9.35 35.29
CA LYS A 964 0.19 -9.88 35.63
C LYS A 964 0.49 -11.24 34.99
N GLY A 965 -0.45 -11.78 34.21
CA GLY A 965 -0.24 -13.00 33.42
C GLY A 965 0.76 -12.78 32.28
N PRO A 966 1.48 -13.82 31.84
CA PRO A 966 2.45 -13.76 30.74
C PRO A 966 1.73 -13.72 29.38
N PHE A 967 1.00 -12.64 29.11
CA PHE A 967 0.25 -12.47 27.88
C PHE A 967 1.17 -12.05 26.73
N ASN A 968 1.12 -12.78 25.63
CA ASN A 968 1.88 -12.47 24.43
C ASN A 968 1.02 -11.65 23.44
N TYR A 969 1.39 -10.39 23.23
CA TYR A 969 0.67 -9.35 22.47
C TYR A 969 -0.74 -8.99 22.96
N ASN A 970 -1.58 -9.97 23.32
CA ASN A 970 -2.96 -9.77 23.78
C ASN A 970 -3.38 -10.78 24.87
N LYS A 971 -4.49 -10.49 25.56
CA LYS A 971 -5.00 -11.29 26.69
C LYS A 971 -5.55 -12.67 26.29
N GLY A 972 -5.76 -12.92 25.00
CA GLY A 972 -6.21 -14.20 24.47
C GLY A 972 -5.07 -15.21 24.26
N ASN A 973 -3.82 -14.80 24.48
CA ASN A 973 -2.65 -15.63 24.20
C ASN A 973 -1.67 -15.61 25.38
N ILE A 974 -1.45 -16.77 26.00
CA ILE A 974 -0.55 -16.95 27.16
C ILE A 974 0.71 -17.69 26.70
N GLN A 975 1.88 -17.14 27.04
CA GLN A 975 3.14 -17.87 26.96
C GLN A 975 3.39 -18.59 28.29
N GLN A 976 3.68 -19.89 28.24
CA GLN A 976 3.94 -20.68 29.44
C GLN A 976 4.97 -21.77 29.19
N ASP A 977 5.80 -22.07 30.18
CA ASP A 977 6.76 -23.17 30.09
C ASP A 977 6.11 -24.51 30.43
N ALA A 978 6.59 -25.59 29.80
CA ALA A 978 6.20 -26.94 30.17
C ALA A 978 6.78 -27.31 31.56
N PRO A 979 6.09 -28.13 32.37
CA PRO A 979 6.61 -28.56 33.67
C PRO A 979 7.96 -29.28 33.52
N PRO A 980 9.05 -28.75 34.10
CA PRO A 980 10.41 -29.22 33.79
C PRO A 980 10.84 -30.42 34.65
N VAL A 981 9.95 -31.40 34.85
CA VAL A 981 10.17 -32.58 35.72
C VAL A 981 9.85 -33.87 34.98
N SER A 982 10.42 -34.98 35.45
CA SER A 982 10.35 -36.29 34.76
C SER A 982 8.92 -36.80 34.51
N GLU A 983 7.98 -36.47 35.41
CA GLU A 983 6.56 -36.84 35.32
C GLU A 983 5.87 -36.35 34.04
N TYR A 984 6.28 -35.19 33.51
CA TYR A 984 5.70 -34.57 32.32
C TYR A 984 6.66 -34.54 31.13
N PHE A 985 7.83 -35.17 31.26
CA PHE A 985 8.88 -35.18 30.25
C PHE A 985 8.85 -36.50 29.45
N SER A 986 8.11 -36.54 28.33
CA SER A 986 8.19 -37.67 27.40
C SER A 986 9.22 -37.42 26.28
N PRO A 987 10.19 -38.33 26.06
CA PRO A 987 11.14 -38.23 24.95
C PRO A 987 10.49 -38.12 23.56
N SER A 988 9.29 -38.69 23.38
CA SER A 988 8.53 -38.64 22.12
C SER A 988 8.08 -37.21 21.76
N ILE A 989 8.00 -36.33 22.76
CA ILE A 989 7.66 -34.91 22.62
C ILE A 989 8.95 -34.10 22.56
N PHE A 990 9.77 -34.16 23.61
CA PHE A 990 10.87 -33.21 23.83
C PHE A 990 12.15 -33.52 23.04
N THR A 991 12.34 -34.77 22.64
CA THR A 991 13.57 -35.23 21.97
C THR A 991 13.23 -36.15 20.80
N ASN A 992 12.14 -35.85 20.09
CA ASN A 992 11.59 -36.71 19.05
C ASN A 992 12.65 -36.99 17.94
N PRO A 993 13.02 -38.26 17.68
CA PRO A 993 14.07 -38.56 16.70
C PRO A 993 13.72 -38.20 15.24
N ILE A 994 12.43 -38.17 14.87
CA ILE A 994 11.98 -37.78 13.52
C ILE A 994 12.17 -36.28 13.33
N ALA A 995 11.78 -35.45 14.31
CA ALA A 995 12.04 -34.00 14.27
C ALA A 995 13.56 -33.71 14.27
N THR A 996 14.31 -34.48 15.06
CA THR A 996 15.77 -34.37 15.15
C THR A 996 16.46 -34.75 13.83
N GLN A 997 15.95 -35.75 13.09
CA GLN A 997 16.44 -36.10 11.75
C GLN A 997 16.28 -34.94 10.76
N ILE A 998 15.12 -34.28 10.76
CA ILE A 998 14.87 -33.14 9.87
C ILE A 998 15.78 -31.96 10.22
N THR A 999 15.84 -31.59 11.50
CA THR A 999 16.69 -30.47 11.94
C THR A 999 18.18 -30.74 11.75
N THR A 1000 18.62 -31.99 11.93
CA THR A 1000 20.00 -32.44 11.64
C THR A 1000 20.31 -32.38 10.14
N ALA A 1001 19.40 -32.86 9.29
CA ALA A 1001 19.59 -32.82 7.84
C ALA A 1001 19.74 -31.38 7.32
N MET A 1002 19.07 -30.41 7.95
CA MET A 1002 19.10 -29.02 7.54
C MET A 1002 20.26 -28.19 8.14
N MET A 1003 20.61 -28.38 9.42
CA MET A 1003 21.59 -27.51 10.14
C MET A 1003 22.93 -28.18 10.45
N GLY A 1004 23.06 -29.48 10.16
CA GLY A 1004 24.23 -30.28 10.51
C GLY A 1004 24.05 -31.11 11.78
N PRO A 1005 25.05 -31.95 12.13
CA PRO A 1005 24.93 -32.94 13.19
C PRO A 1005 24.81 -32.29 14.57
N ARG A 1006 23.95 -32.87 15.42
CA ARG A 1006 23.72 -32.47 16.82
C ARG A 1006 23.31 -30.99 17.04
N PRO A 1007 22.14 -30.56 16.53
CA PRO A 1007 21.57 -29.27 16.89
C PRO A 1007 21.48 -29.05 18.40
N LYS A 1008 21.62 -27.79 18.84
CA LYS A 1008 21.52 -27.39 20.25
C LYS A 1008 20.08 -27.05 20.61
N TRP A 1009 19.50 -27.73 21.59
CA TRP A 1009 18.19 -27.39 22.13
C TRP A 1009 18.32 -26.50 23.37
N THR A 1010 18.00 -25.21 23.22
CA THR A 1010 18.24 -24.19 24.28
C THR A 1010 16.98 -23.47 24.76
N PHE A 1011 15.82 -23.70 24.12
CA PHE A 1011 14.55 -23.05 24.46
C PHE A 1011 13.40 -24.04 24.43
N CYS A 1012 12.52 -23.96 25.43
CA CYS A 1012 11.29 -24.74 25.52
C CYS A 1012 10.20 -23.91 26.20
N SER A 1013 9.14 -23.57 25.47
CA SER A 1013 7.97 -22.87 26.00
C SER A 1013 6.73 -23.27 25.19
N ALA A 1014 5.57 -22.71 25.49
CA ALA A 1014 4.33 -23.02 24.80
C ALA A 1014 3.45 -21.80 24.60
N ASN A 1015 2.70 -21.84 23.50
CA ASN A 1015 1.66 -20.90 23.17
C ASN A 1015 0.28 -21.47 23.54
N SER A 1016 -0.42 -20.81 24.46
CA SER A 1016 -1.75 -21.19 24.91
C SER A 1016 -2.78 -20.17 24.42
N ALA A 1017 -3.55 -20.54 23.40
CA ALA A 1017 -4.66 -19.74 22.89
C ALA A 1017 -5.89 -19.97 23.77
N MET A 1018 -6.24 -18.96 24.56
CA MET A 1018 -7.33 -18.99 25.53
C MET A 1018 -8.67 -18.76 24.84
N ALA A 1019 -9.72 -19.40 25.34
CA ALA A 1019 -11.08 -19.14 24.90
C ALA A 1019 -11.40 -17.64 25.02
N THR A 1020 -12.03 -17.08 23.98
CA THR A 1020 -12.49 -15.68 24.02
C THR A 1020 -13.54 -15.54 25.13
N LEU A 1021 -13.30 -14.63 26.08
CA LEU A 1021 -14.21 -14.42 27.22
C LEU A 1021 -15.58 -13.89 26.75
N PRO A 1022 -16.69 -14.24 27.42
CA PRO A 1022 -18.02 -13.71 27.09
C PRO A 1022 -18.04 -12.17 27.07
N GLY A 1023 -18.36 -11.58 25.92
CA GLY A 1023 -18.37 -10.13 25.71
C GLY A 1023 -17.03 -9.50 25.32
N GLY A 1024 -15.95 -10.28 25.21
CA GLY A 1024 -14.65 -9.83 24.70
C GLY A 1024 -14.56 -9.93 23.16
N THR A 1025 -13.79 -9.03 22.55
CA THR A 1025 -13.50 -9.08 21.10
C THR A 1025 -12.33 -10.05 20.84
N PRO A 1026 -12.47 -11.03 19.93
CA PRO A 1026 -11.36 -11.88 19.51
C PRO A 1026 -10.21 -11.04 18.94
N GLN A 1027 -8.98 -11.19 19.45
CA GLN A 1027 -7.82 -10.42 19.02
C GLN A 1027 -6.77 -11.31 18.34
N ARG A 1028 -6.44 -10.96 17.09
CA ARG A 1028 -5.33 -11.54 16.32
C ARG A 1028 -4.01 -10.88 16.75
N GLN A 1029 -2.91 -11.65 16.83
CA GLN A 1029 -1.57 -11.09 17.01
C GLN A 1029 -1.09 -10.39 15.72
N PRO A 1030 -0.23 -9.37 15.80
CA PRO A 1030 0.43 -8.86 14.59
C PRO A 1030 1.24 -9.96 13.92
N VAL A 1031 1.42 -9.88 12.59
CA VAL A 1031 2.35 -10.79 11.89
C VAL A 1031 3.75 -10.45 12.35
N HIS A 1032 4.52 -11.45 12.75
CA HIS A 1032 5.88 -11.28 13.26
C HIS A 1032 6.81 -12.43 12.88
N SER A 1033 8.10 -12.19 13.06
CA SER A 1033 9.17 -13.18 13.05
C SER A 1033 9.72 -13.33 14.47
N ASP A 1034 10.16 -14.54 14.85
CA ASP A 1034 10.81 -14.75 16.16
C ASP A 1034 12.30 -14.34 16.14
N ALA A 1035 12.83 -13.99 14.96
CA ALA A 1035 14.20 -13.58 14.75
C ALA A 1035 14.33 -12.04 14.73
N ASP A 1036 14.05 -11.40 15.86
CA ASP A 1036 14.01 -9.94 16.02
C ASP A 1036 15.39 -9.30 16.34
N PHE A 1037 16.46 -10.01 15.98
CA PHE A 1037 17.85 -9.65 16.22
C PHE A 1037 18.69 -9.86 14.95
N ALA A 1038 19.94 -9.40 14.93
CA ALA A 1038 20.80 -9.57 13.76
C ALA A 1038 21.14 -11.06 13.56
N HIS A 1039 20.67 -11.63 12.46
CA HIS A 1039 20.77 -13.07 12.18
C HIS A 1039 21.26 -13.37 10.75
N PRO A 1040 21.81 -14.57 10.49
CA PRO A 1040 22.21 -14.98 9.14
C PRO A 1040 21.02 -15.15 8.17
N ASP A 1041 21.30 -15.00 6.87
CA ASP A 1041 20.33 -15.20 5.77
C ASP A 1041 20.09 -16.68 5.41
N HIS A 1042 20.77 -17.60 6.09
CA HIS A 1042 20.63 -19.05 5.93
C HIS A 1042 20.17 -19.70 7.24
N PRO A 1043 19.61 -20.93 7.20
CA PRO A 1043 19.06 -21.58 8.37
C PRO A 1043 20.07 -21.71 9.52
N PHE A 1044 19.68 -21.19 10.68
CA PHE A 1044 20.49 -21.23 11.91
C PHE A 1044 19.68 -21.69 13.13
N ALA A 1045 18.34 -21.64 13.06
CA ALA A 1045 17.44 -22.09 14.11
C ALA A 1045 16.11 -22.57 13.52
N PHE A 1046 15.61 -23.69 14.05
CA PHE A 1046 14.28 -24.23 13.72
C PHE A 1046 13.45 -24.40 14.99
N VAL A 1047 12.19 -23.98 14.91
CA VAL A 1047 11.15 -24.22 15.92
C VAL A 1047 10.49 -25.56 15.62
N VAL A 1048 10.53 -26.47 16.59
CA VAL A 1048 9.77 -27.72 16.62
C VAL A 1048 8.50 -27.47 17.43
N ASN A 1049 7.38 -27.31 16.74
CA ASN A 1049 6.08 -27.11 17.35
C ASN A 1049 5.32 -28.43 17.47
N ILE A 1050 4.73 -28.68 18.64
CA ILE A 1050 3.90 -29.85 18.91
C ILE A 1050 2.53 -29.37 19.41
N PRO A 1051 1.50 -29.42 18.56
CA PRO A 1051 0.14 -29.15 18.97
C PRO A 1051 -0.35 -30.24 19.93
N LEU A 1052 -0.79 -29.85 21.12
CA LEU A 1052 -1.26 -30.81 22.12
C LEU A 1052 -2.73 -31.25 21.89
N VAL A 1053 -3.39 -30.59 20.94
CA VAL A 1053 -4.71 -30.94 20.41
C VAL A 1053 -4.71 -30.69 18.91
N THR A 1054 -5.72 -31.20 18.19
CA THR A 1054 -5.93 -30.81 16.79
C THR A 1054 -6.19 -29.32 16.72
N THR A 1055 -5.41 -28.61 15.92
CA THR A 1055 -5.54 -27.16 15.72
C THR A 1055 -6.30 -26.89 14.44
N THR A 1056 -7.26 -25.98 14.51
CA THR A 1056 -8.12 -25.55 13.41
C THR A 1056 -8.24 -24.02 13.45
N PRO A 1057 -8.65 -23.36 12.36
CA PRO A 1057 -8.88 -21.92 12.37
C PRO A 1057 -9.81 -21.47 13.51
N GLU A 1058 -10.83 -22.27 13.84
CA GLU A 1058 -11.80 -21.94 14.89
C GLU A 1058 -11.16 -21.90 16.30
N ASN A 1059 -10.21 -22.81 16.58
CA ASN A 1059 -9.48 -22.84 17.85
C ASN A 1059 -8.14 -22.08 17.81
N GLY A 1060 -7.98 -21.24 16.79
CA GLY A 1060 -6.87 -20.31 16.63
C GLY A 1060 -5.59 -20.98 16.14
N SER A 1061 -5.65 -21.81 15.10
CA SER A 1061 -4.42 -22.31 14.45
C SER A 1061 -3.55 -21.15 13.96
N THR A 1062 -2.24 -21.34 13.94
CA THR A 1062 -1.28 -20.28 13.59
C THR A 1062 -1.45 -19.90 12.12
N GLU A 1063 -1.52 -18.61 11.85
CA GLU A 1063 -1.44 -18.09 10.49
C GLU A 1063 0.02 -18.08 10.03
N ILE A 1064 0.28 -18.59 8.83
CA ILE A 1064 1.61 -18.82 8.28
C ILE A 1064 1.75 -18.16 6.92
N TRP A 1065 2.93 -17.57 6.67
CA TRP A 1065 3.30 -16.96 5.40
C TRP A 1065 4.45 -17.75 4.78
N LEU A 1066 4.12 -18.76 3.97
CA LEU A 1066 5.12 -19.69 3.42
C LEU A 1066 6.18 -18.95 2.60
N GLY A 1067 7.44 -19.37 2.72
CA GLY A 1067 8.56 -18.87 1.91
C GLY A 1067 9.20 -17.57 2.38
N THR A 1068 8.68 -16.91 3.42
CA THR A 1068 9.22 -15.61 3.90
C THR A 1068 10.50 -15.73 4.72
N HIS A 1069 10.94 -16.95 5.04
CA HIS A 1069 12.27 -17.20 5.61
C HIS A 1069 13.41 -16.91 4.62
N ASN A 1070 13.10 -16.77 3.32
CA ASN A 1070 14.03 -16.43 2.26
C ASN A 1070 13.79 -15.01 1.76
N GLY A 1071 14.84 -14.18 1.75
CA GLY A 1071 14.82 -12.85 1.13
C GLY A 1071 14.37 -11.70 2.03
N PHE A 1072 14.20 -11.94 3.34
CA PHE A 1072 13.84 -10.91 4.32
C PHE A 1072 14.68 -11.04 5.59
N GLY A 1073 15.13 -9.91 6.15
CA GLY A 1073 15.88 -9.84 7.40
C GLY A 1073 15.24 -8.89 8.41
N LEU A 1074 16.08 -8.27 9.26
CA LEU A 1074 15.65 -7.25 10.23
C LEU A 1074 14.97 -6.03 9.61
N ASP A 1075 15.33 -5.71 8.36
CA ASP A 1075 14.77 -4.60 7.60
C ASP A 1075 13.28 -4.75 7.31
N ALA A 1076 12.78 -6.00 7.31
CA ALA A 1076 11.36 -6.29 7.15
C ALA A 1076 10.52 -6.03 8.42
N GLN A 1077 11.19 -5.79 9.57
CA GLN A 1077 10.55 -5.70 10.88
C GLN A 1077 10.40 -4.24 11.35
N GLU A 1078 9.49 -4.03 12.30
CA GLU A 1078 9.22 -2.79 13.02
C GLU A 1078 9.70 -2.90 14.47
N GLY A 1079 10.04 -1.76 15.06
CA GLY A 1079 10.55 -1.67 16.44
C GLY A 1079 12.00 -2.11 16.60
N ALA A 1080 12.68 -1.58 17.61
CA ALA A 1080 14.01 -2.04 18.01
C ALA A 1080 13.89 -3.33 18.85
N HIS A 1081 14.94 -4.17 18.83
CA HIS A 1081 15.03 -5.36 19.67
C HIS A 1081 14.73 -5.02 21.14
N GLY A 1082 13.81 -5.75 21.77
CA GLY A 1082 13.38 -5.50 23.14
C GLY A 1082 12.17 -4.57 23.30
N GLU A 1083 11.74 -3.86 22.25
CA GLU A 1083 10.49 -3.07 22.26
C GLU A 1083 9.23 -3.96 22.15
N ARG A 1084 8.08 -3.44 22.57
CA ARG A 1084 6.79 -4.14 22.44
C ARG A 1084 6.36 -4.35 20.98
N ALA A 1085 6.95 -3.59 20.06
CA ALA A 1085 6.74 -3.70 18.62
C ALA A 1085 7.76 -4.62 17.92
N SER A 1086 8.83 -5.03 18.62
CA SER A 1086 9.91 -5.87 18.07
C SER A 1086 9.36 -7.14 17.42
N GLY A 1087 9.96 -7.55 16.30
CA GLY A 1087 9.55 -8.74 15.56
C GLY A 1087 8.41 -8.53 14.56
N ARG A 1088 7.60 -7.46 14.70
CA ARG A 1088 6.42 -7.23 13.85
C ARG A 1088 6.82 -6.91 12.42
N ILE A 1089 6.16 -7.51 11.45
CA ILE A 1089 6.44 -7.28 10.02
C ILE A 1089 5.75 -6.00 9.55
N ARG A 1090 6.47 -5.20 8.77
CA ARG A 1090 5.96 -3.97 8.16
C ARG A 1090 4.77 -4.25 7.26
N GLU A 1091 3.69 -3.48 7.45
CA GLU A 1091 2.42 -3.67 6.73
C GLU A 1091 2.57 -3.62 5.20
N GLU A 1092 3.46 -2.76 4.68
CA GLU A 1092 3.74 -2.66 3.25
C GLU A 1092 4.27 -4.00 2.66
N LEU A 1093 5.15 -4.68 3.39
CA LEU A 1093 5.71 -5.96 2.95
C LEU A 1093 4.70 -7.10 3.06
N LEU A 1094 3.76 -7.01 4.01
CA LEU A 1094 2.64 -7.96 4.09
C LEU A 1094 1.75 -7.84 2.84
N ARG A 1095 1.44 -6.62 2.39
CA ARG A 1095 0.64 -6.41 1.16
C ARG A 1095 1.36 -6.92 -0.08
N GLN A 1096 2.64 -6.58 -0.25
CA GLN A 1096 3.46 -7.10 -1.35
C GLN A 1096 3.53 -8.63 -1.35
N ARG A 1097 3.64 -9.24 -0.16
CA ARG A 1097 3.66 -10.69 -0.05
C ARG A 1097 2.31 -11.33 -0.36
N GLN A 1098 1.19 -10.71 0.02
CA GLN A 1098 -0.15 -11.20 -0.29
C GLN A 1098 -0.40 -11.35 -1.79
N GLU A 1099 0.16 -10.47 -2.62
CA GLU A 1099 0.06 -10.55 -4.08
C GLU A 1099 0.80 -11.77 -4.66
N ILE A 1100 1.84 -12.27 -3.97
CA ILE A 1100 2.67 -13.41 -4.40
C ILE A 1100 2.18 -14.72 -3.79
N SER A 1101 1.97 -14.74 -2.48
CA SER A 1101 1.56 -15.90 -1.69
C SER A 1101 0.79 -15.41 -0.44
N PRO A 1102 -0.54 -15.47 -0.45
CA PRO A 1102 -1.36 -15.03 0.69
C PRO A 1102 -1.13 -15.91 1.94
N PRO A 1103 -1.48 -15.40 3.15
CA PRO A 1103 -1.38 -16.16 4.38
C PRO A 1103 -2.31 -17.37 4.40
N LEU A 1104 -1.91 -18.40 5.15
CA LEU A 1104 -2.64 -19.65 5.32
C LEU A 1104 -2.85 -19.96 6.80
N GLN A 1105 -3.99 -20.57 7.16
CA GLN A 1105 -4.25 -21.13 8.49
C GLN A 1105 -4.54 -22.62 8.38
N PRO A 1106 -3.51 -23.50 8.44
CA PRO A 1106 -3.70 -24.92 8.25
C PRO A 1106 -4.41 -25.58 9.44
N VAL A 1107 -5.08 -26.70 9.17
CA VAL A 1107 -5.55 -27.64 10.19
C VAL A 1107 -4.42 -28.63 10.47
N ILE A 1108 -3.91 -28.68 11.71
CA ILE A 1108 -2.85 -29.61 12.12
C ILE A 1108 -3.42 -30.62 13.11
N LYS A 1109 -3.36 -31.90 12.75
CA LYS A 1109 -3.88 -33.00 13.57
C LYS A 1109 -3.04 -33.18 14.84
N LYS A 1110 -3.70 -33.55 15.95
CA LYS A 1110 -3.03 -34.06 17.15
C LYS A 1110 -2.09 -35.22 16.79
N GLY A 1111 -0.92 -35.28 17.44
CA GLY A 1111 0.12 -36.26 17.14
C GLY A 1111 1.12 -35.80 16.08
N SER A 1112 0.85 -34.70 15.37
CA SER A 1112 1.76 -34.16 14.36
C SER A 1112 2.85 -33.30 14.99
N ILE A 1113 3.98 -33.20 14.28
CA ILE A 1113 5.04 -32.23 14.56
C ILE A 1113 5.10 -31.22 13.42
N VAL A 1114 5.27 -29.95 13.75
CA VAL A 1114 5.56 -28.90 12.77
C VAL A 1114 7.00 -28.46 12.98
N VAL A 1115 7.83 -28.51 11.95
CA VAL A 1115 9.18 -27.94 11.97
C VAL A 1115 9.13 -26.66 11.14
N ARG A 1116 9.54 -25.54 11.73
CA ARG A 1116 9.44 -24.20 11.13
C ARG A 1116 10.74 -23.42 11.28
N ASP A 1117 11.15 -22.69 10.25
CA ASP A 1117 12.25 -21.73 10.31
C ASP A 1117 11.91 -20.59 11.27
N LEU A 1118 12.83 -20.27 12.19
CA LEU A 1118 12.65 -19.19 13.18
C LEU A 1118 12.30 -17.85 12.51
N ARG A 1119 12.81 -17.64 11.28
CA ARG A 1119 12.61 -16.42 10.49
C ARG A 1119 11.24 -16.34 9.81
N LEU A 1120 10.52 -17.45 9.68
CA LEU A 1120 9.25 -17.52 8.95
C LEU A 1120 8.18 -16.64 9.62
N TRP A 1121 7.53 -15.80 8.82
CA TRP A 1121 6.49 -14.89 9.33
C TRP A 1121 5.23 -15.65 9.70
N HIS A 1122 4.64 -15.28 10.84
CA HIS A 1122 3.46 -15.94 11.37
C HIS A 1122 2.66 -15.02 12.31
N ALA A 1123 1.42 -15.41 12.62
CA ALA A 1123 0.59 -14.72 13.61
C ALA A 1123 -0.26 -15.72 14.42
N GLY A 1124 -0.36 -15.49 15.73
CA GLY A 1124 -1.32 -16.18 16.58
C GLY A 1124 -2.74 -15.68 16.33
N MET A 1125 -3.65 -16.60 16.03
CA MET A 1125 -5.05 -16.32 15.75
C MET A 1125 -5.91 -16.47 17.01
N PRO A 1126 -7.03 -15.71 17.11
CA PRO A 1126 -7.90 -15.81 18.26
C PRO A 1126 -8.59 -17.19 18.31
N ASN A 1127 -8.79 -17.70 19.52
CA ASN A 1127 -9.54 -18.92 19.75
C ASN A 1127 -11.01 -18.59 20.06
N THR A 1128 -11.89 -18.94 19.12
CA THR A 1128 -13.34 -18.72 19.22
C THR A 1128 -14.08 -19.86 19.90
N THR A 1129 -13.38 -20.97 20.20
CA THR A 1129 -13.93 -22.10 20.93
C THR A 1129 -13.87 -21.89 22.44
N GLN A 1130 -14.53 -22.77 23.19
CA GLN A 1130 -14.51 -22.77 24.66
C GLN A 1130 -13.32 -23.51 25.26
N GLN A 1131 -12.50 -24.19 24.45
CA GLN A 1131 -11.41 -25.03 24.92
C GLN A 1131 -10.07 -24.33 24.71
N THR A 1132 -9.24 -24.28 25.76
CA THR A 1132 -7.86 -23.78 25.66
C THR A 1132 -7.04 -24.67 24.73
N ARG A 1133 -6.35 -24.06 23.76
CA ARG A 1133 -5.46 -24.77 22.83
C ARG A 1133 -4.01 -24.50 23.20
N VAL A 1134 -3.27 -25.55 23.55
CA VAL A 1134 -1.83 -25.47 23.85
C VAL A 1134 -1.00 -25.99 22.68
N MET A 1135 0.03 -25.26 22.29
CA MET A 1135 1.03 -25.69 21.32
C MET A 1135 2.43 -25.48 21.91
N LEU A 1136 3.17 -26.57 22.10
CA LEU A 1136 4.55 -26.53 22.57
C LEU A 1136 5.47 -25.99 21.45
N ALA A 1137 6.54 -25.29 21.83
CA ALA A 1137 7.56 -24.75 20.94
C ALA A 1137 8.95 -24.99 21.54
N MET A 1138 9.78 -25.73 20.81
CA MET A 1138 11.17 -26.01 21.17
C MET A 1138 12.08 -25.51 20.07
N ILE A 1139 13.15 -24.77 20.40
CA ILE A 1139 14.04 -24.21 19.37
C ILE A 1139 15.34 -25.00 19.33
N HIS A 1140 15.63 -25.56 18.16
CA HIS A 1140 16.90 -26.20 17.83
C HIS A 1140 17.78 -25.19 17.08
N PHE A 1141 18.93 -24.85 17.63
CA PHE A 1141 19.93 -24.01 16.99
C PHE A 1141 21.00 -24.86 16.30
N ALA A 1142 21.56 -24.33 15.22
CA ALA A 1142 22.70 -24.95 14.58
C ALA A 1142 23.88 -25.06 15.56
N PRO A 1143 24.70 -26.12 15.50
CA PRO A 1143 25.80 -26.32 16.44
C PRO A 1143 26.81 -25.16 16.47
N TRP A 1144 27.02 -24.53 15.30
CA TRP A 1144 27.94 -23.41 15.12
C TRP A 1144 27.38 -22.06 15.58
N PHE A 1145 26.07 -21.95 15.83
CA PHE A 1145 25.43 -20.69 16.23
C PHE A 1145 25.64 -20.43 17.73
N ARG A 1146 26.14 -19.24 18.11
CA ARG A 1146 26.67 -18.93 19.46
C ARG A 1146 25.61 -18.55 20.51
N ASN A 1147 24.41 -19.11 20.44
CA ASN A 1147 23.38 -18.91 21.47
C ASN A 1147 23.85 -19.48 22.83
N ARG A 1148 23.70 -18.70 23.90
CA ARG A 1148 24.17 -19.02 25.27
C ARG A 1148 23.08 -19.54 26.21
N MET A 1149 21.82 -19.51 25.79
CA MET A 1149 20.72 -19.95 26.65
C MET A 1149 20.87 -21.42 27.02
N ARG A 1150 20.35 -21.74 28.21
CA ARG A 1150 20.37 -23.08 28.79
C ARG A 1150 18.96 -23.38 29.27
N LEU A 1151 18.55 -24.64 29.12
CA LEU A 1151 17.29 -25.10 29.70
C LEU A 1151 17.46 -25.27 31.21
N GLU A 1152 16.44 -25.01 31.99
CA GLU A 1152 16.45 -25.33 33.42
C GLU A 1152 15.50 -26.53 33.65
N LEU A 1153 16.06 -27.67 34.03
CA LEU A 1153 15.35 -28.95 34.23
C LEU A 1153 15.59 -29.52 35.63
N GLY A 1154 14.61 -30.27 36.13
CA GLY A 1154 14.73 -31.03 37.36
C GLY A 1154 15.80 -32.13 37.25
N GLU A 1155 16.57 -32.33 38.32
CA GLU A 1155 17.58 -33.41 38.40
C GLU A 1155 17.00 -34.80 38.11
N ASP A 1156 15.69 -34.99 38.30
CA ASP A 1156 14.97 -36.22 38.00
C ASP A 1156 14.79 -36.50 36.49
N VAL A 1157 14.96 -35.49 35.62
CA VAL A 1157 14.97 -35.63 34.14
C VAL A 1157 16.33 -36.14 33.63
N LYS A 1158 17.41 -35.86 34.37
CA LYS A 1158 18.79 -36.17 33.97
C LYS A 1158 19.03 -37.63 33.55
N PRO A 1159 18.53 -38.65 34.27
CA PRO A 1159 18.72 -40.04 33.86
C PRO A 1159 18.13 -40.36 32.48
N THR A 1160 16.99 -39.72 32.12
CA THR A 1160 16.34 -39.92 30.82
C THR A 1160 17.24 -39.42 29.69
N LEU A 1161 17.76 -38.19 29.80
CA LEU A 1161 18.67 -37.62 28.79
C LEU A 1161 20.00 -38.39 28.69
N GLU A 1162 20.60 -38.76 29.82
CA GLU A 1162 21.83 -39.56 29.84
C GLU A 1162 21.64 -40.97 29.24
N ASN A 1163 20.48 -41.59 29.43
CA ASN A 1163 20.17 -42.88 28.83
C ASN A 1163 20.00 -42.76 27.31
N LEU A 1164 19.30 -41.73 26.82
CA LEU A 1164 19.14 -41.48 25.38
C LEU A 1164 20.49 -41.19 24.70
N GLU A 1165 21.37 -40.43 25.37
CA GLU A 1165 22.74 -40.17 24.88
C GLU A 1165 23.55 -41.47 24.82
N ARG A 1166 23.48 -42.31 25.88
CA ARG A 1166 24.17 -43.61 25.91
C ARG A 1166 23.71 -44.57 24.82
N GLU A 1167 22.43 -44.52 24.46
CA GLU A 1167 21.85 -45.31 23.37
C GLU A 1167 22.08 -44.71 21.98
N GLY A 1168 22.68 -43.51 21.88
CA GLY A 1168 22.89 -42.80 20.62
C GLY A 1168 21.59 -42.29 19.98
N LYS A 1169 20.51 -42.16 20.77
CA LYS A 1169 19.17 -41.77 20.30
C LYS A 1169 18.82 -40.31 20.55
N LEU A 1170 19.59 -39.60 21.38
CA LEU A 1170 19.30 -38.20 21.71
C LEU A 1170 19.45 -37.28 20.49
N GLY A 1171 20.55 -37.41 19.75
CA GLY A 1171 20.79 -36.66 18.50
C GLY A 1171 20.88 -35.13 18.65
N LEU A 1172 20.81 -34.61 19.88
CA LEU A 1172 20.84 -33.19 20.22
C LEU A 1172 21.98 -32.89 21.22
N ASP A 1173 22.39 -31.64 21.27
CA ASP A 1173 23.14 -31.08 22.40
C ASP A 1173 22.16 -30.29 23.29
N VAL A 1174 22.09 -30.64 24.57
CA VAL A 1174 21.06 -30.12 25.49
C VAL A 1174 21.76 -29.47 26.68
N PRO A 1175 22.13 -28.18 26.60
CA PRO A 1175 22.72 -27.46 27.72
C PRO A 1175 21.65 -27.21 28.79
N VAL A 1176 21.86 -27.81 29.97
CA VAL A 1176 20.90 -27.74 31.09
C VAL A 1176 21.55 -27.15 32.34
N ASP A 1177 20.81 -26.30 33.04
CA ASP A 1177 21.02 -25.91 34.44
C ASP A 1177 20.12 -26.78 35.32
N TRP A 1178 20.74 -27.66 36.10
CA TRP A 1178 20.04 -28.64 36.92
C TRP A 1178 19.64 -28.04 38.26
N ALA A 1179 18.38 -28.24 38.66
CA ALA A 1179 17.88 -27.86 39.97
C ALA A 1179 17.02 -28.97 40.58
N THR A 1180 16.78 -28.90 41.89
CA THR A 1180 15.96 -29.90 42.58
C THR A 1180 14.52 -29.87 42.04
N ARG A 1181 13.83 -31.01 42.09
CA ARG A 1181 12.44 -31.14 41.62
C ARG A 1181 11.53 -30.08 42.24
N GLU A 1182 11.68 -29.81 43.53
CA GLU A 1182 10.87 -28.83 44.26
C GLU A 1182 11.15 -27.40 43.78
N ALA A 1183 12.43 -27.04 43.57
CA ALA A 1183 12.82 -25.70 43.15
C ALA A 1183 12.28 -25.36 41.75
N VAL A 1184 12.39 -26.29 40.80
CA VAL A 1184 11.89 -26.06 39.44
C VAL A 1184 10.36 -26.00 39.39
N LEU A 1185 9.65 -26.80 40.20
CA LEU A 1185 8.19 -26.78 40.27
C LEU A 1185 7.64 -25.51 40.93
N GLU A 1186 8.38 -24.91 41.88
CA GLU A 1186 8.00 -23.63 42.49
C GLU A 1186 8.22 -22.46 41.51
N GLY A 1187 9.24 -22.55 40.64
CA GLY A 1187 9.68 -21.46 39.78
C GLY A 1187 9.11 -21.41 38.36
N TYR A 1188 8.77 -22.55 37.73
CA TYR A 1188 8.57 -22.60 36.26
C TYR A 1188 7.43 -21.73 35.72
N LEU A 1189 6.35 -21.52 36.48
CA LEU A 1189 5.25 -20.61 36.10
C LEU A 1189 5.57 -19.11 36.29
N ASN A 1190 6.77 -18.79 36.79
CA ASN A 1190 7.21 -17.42 37.06
C ASN A 1190 8.45 -17.03 36.23
N ARG A 1191 8.81 -17.83 35.22
CA ARG A 1191 9.89 -17.52 34.28
C ARG A 1191 9.52 -16.34 33.39
N GLY A 1192 10.55 -15.72 32.79
CA GLY A 1192 10.37 -14.62 31.85
C GLY A 1192 9.51 -15.01 30.65
N PHE A 1193 8.90 -14.04 29.98
CA PHE A 1193 8.12 -14.21 28.76
C PHE A 1193 8.41 -13.08 27.76
N GLY A 1194 8.11 -13.29 26.48
CA GLY A 1194 8.40 -12.33 25.42
C GLY A 1194 9.91 -12.03 25.30
N ASN A 1195 10.26 -10.74 25.29
CA ASN A 1195 11.63 -10.23 25.08
C ASN A 1195 12.61 -10.52 26.24
N SER A 1196 12.21 -11.30 27.25
CA SER A 1196 13.15 -11.76 28.27
C SER A 1196 14.11 -12.85 27.78
N TYR A 1197 13.81 -13.47 26.63
CA TYR A 1197 14.66 -14.47 26.00
C TYR A 1197 15.57 -13.83 24.96
N ASP A 1198 16.87 -14.11 25.06
CA ASP A 1198 17.86 -13.63 24.11
C ASP A 1198 18.28 -14.75 23.15
N PHE A 1199 17.76 -14.68 21.94
CA PHE A 1199 18.07 -15.61 20.85
C PHE A 1199 19.33 -15.19 20.05
N SER A 1200 19.94 -14.05 20.37
CA SER A 1200 21.06 -13.48 19.63
C SER A 1200 22.39 -14.21 19.88
N GLN A 1201 23.46 -13.70 19.25
CA GLN A 1201 24.84 -14.16 19.45
C GLN A 1201 25.69 -13.17 20.25
N GLU A 1202 25.13 -12.03 20.68
CA GLU A 1202 25.89 -10.98 21.37
C GLU A 1202 26.22 -11.36 22.82
N ALA A 1203 27.27 -10.76 23.35
CA ALA A 1203 28.02 -11.27 24.51
C ALA A 1203 27.59 -10.69 25.85
#